data_AF-A0A914ATT2-F1
#
_entry.id   AF-A0A914ATT2-F1
#
_cell.length_a   1.000
_cell.length_b   1.000
_cell.length_c   1.000
_cell.angle_alpha   90.00
_cell.angle_beta   90.00
_cell.angle_gamma   90.00
#
_symmetry.space_group_name_H-M   'P 1'
#
loop_
_entity.id
_entity.type
_entity.pdbx_description
1 polymer ?
#
loop_
_entity_poly.entity_id
_entity_poly.type
_entity_poly.pdbx_seq_one_letter_code
_entity_poly.pdbx_strand_id
1 'polypeptide(L)'
;MAVRPRAGRILFCGLVCWILMLLLVGGNEVAGIPALKRVRRQDEVLYSSVCEGNTMNLRCRPGLQIQVESANFGRTDTVTCVKGPVKVTNCIQPESFAIVAASCDNKNYCSVRATNGVFGNPCPGTFKYLEVQFQCIQPPREPPTRITYFLVTLAQRPNIATTRPPTTTPMVVTTTPPLITVAVTPPPPSTTPRPKAPTTVVATEKPVTSPPSPSPSNDFDFCLTTYRRDIQWPRTASGQLSVQPCPEGTSRAGRARWHCVGSPAMWIPQSGPDLSGCESEWVDEIKDQVGASASEISEVIANVVESNDEIYGGDLLVVTDLMKDSLKSLKEELKALNQTQKFEASKIVTKNYVKIGSTVLGGSKLESWQDLPGLEKTITATNLLSSIEESGFLLAENLGSHETVTNEEGNVVLNVVAQDVSSDDFKEVSFPHPSQLTSSEWQDVTDSIIIPKASLLDRSNDGQSKVVFLAYNNLGSLLESNSFGNESEKDNYVVNSRIISASIGDPRISSNLAEPAVIVFEHNNVNFSSPMCSFLKFKNSTDSNDNTVSLTGDWSDTGCTMTGTNDTHTVCSCTHLTNFAILMNTKGTPISQSHGFVLSVITYIGFILSSICLLLAFITFAYFKNLQNDRNTIHKNLCVCLLIAEIIFMAGIDQASRGAMCTVVALLLHYFFLAAFAWMCLEGIQLYFMLVEVFEAESSRRKYYYPFGYGVPLFVVGIAAAIDIGSYGTDKYCWLEVENNFIWAFVAPVIVIIVVNTMFLSMAIFIMCRHSPMQTNQKEKSNKEKITPVLNEQNFGSSQQIVGGDNNMGVAVSWVRGALVLLCLLGITWAFGLLYVTESLLVFAYIFTIANVFQGVFIFLFHCFMNEKVVKEYRRFIRNSMWMPEWVRDRYGGTFFTGSNQQRSSSSSGKKRIWSQEEKRLSNTTGSCSVDHRKLSTSSNGRNSGSNIRPSAMQYASSV
;
A
#
# COMPACT_ATOMS: atom_id res chain seq x y z
N MET A 1 19.00 -19.03 8.50
CA MET A 1 19.33 -18.12 7.37
C MET A 1 18.04 -17.67 6.72
N ALA A 2 17.66 -16.39 6.80
CA ALA A 2 16.38 -15.91 6.27
C ALA A 2 16.48 -15.61 4.76
N VAL A 3 15.92 -16.48 3.92
CA VAL A 3 15.78 -16.24 2.48
C VAL A 3 14.48 -15.47 2.24
N ARG A 4 14.56 -14.13 2.18
CA ARG A 4 13.43 -13.30 1.69
C ARG A 4 12.93 -13.83 0.33
N PRO A 5 11.62 -13.77 0.03
CA PRO A 5 11.04 -14.40 -1.17
C PRO A 5 11.46 -13.68 -2.46
N ARG A 6 12.67 -13.99 -2.95
CA ARG A 6 13.27 -13.36 -4.14
C ARG A 6 12.57 -13.76 -5.44
N ALA A 7 11.77 -14.82 -5.46
CA ALA A 7 11.20 -15.41 -6.68
C ALA A 7 10.41 -14.40 -7.53
N GLY A 8 9.44 -13.68 -6.93
CA GLY A 8 8.64 -12.67 -7.65
C GLY A 8 9.48 -11.51 -8.20
N ARG A 9 10.47 -11.03 -7.42
CA ARG A 9 11.38 -9.96 -7.85
C ARG A 9 12.36 -10.41 -8.94
N ILE A 10 12.83 -11.66 -8.90
CA ILE A 10 13.65 -12.27 -9.95
C ILE A 10 12.83 -12.45 -11.24
N LEU A 11 11.60 -12.94 -11.16
CA LEU A 11 10.68 -13.04 -12.29
C LEU A 11 10.41 -11.68 -12.92
N PHE A 12 10.08 -10.66 -12.12
CA PHE A 12 9.83 -9.31 -12.61
C PHE A 12 11.06 -8.68 -13.25
N CYS A 13 12.23 -8.73 -12.60
CA CYS A 13 13.47 -8.18 -13.14
C CYS A 13 13.92 -8.92 -14.40
N GLY A 14 13.76 -10.25 -14.44
CA GLY A 14 13.97 -11.09 -15.61
C GLY A 14 13.03 -10.73 -16.77
N LEU A 15 11.72 -10.58 -16.50
CA LEU A 15 10.72 -10.20 -17.50
C LEU A 15 10.97 -8.79 -18.06
N VAL A 16 11.35 -7.82 -17.21
CA VAL A 16 11.70 -6.46 -17.64
C VAL A 16 12.99 -6.47 -18.48
N CYS A 17 14.03 -7.18 -18.06
CA CYS A 17 15.26 -7.35 -18.84
C CYS A 17 14.99 -8.06 -20.19
N TRP A 18 14.10 -9.04 -20.20
CA TRP A 18 13.66 -9.78 -21.39
C TRP A 18 12.82 -8.91 -22.35
N ILE A 19 11.90 -8.07 -21.85
CA ILE A 19 11.19 -7.07 -22.64
C ILE A 19 12.18 -6.06 -23.24
N LEU A 20 13.16 -5.59 -22.47
CA LEU A 20 14.21 -4.68 -22.95
C LEU A 20 15.08 -5.34 -24.02
N MET A 21 15.48 -6.60 -23.85
CA MET A 21 16.21 -7.37 -24.88
C MET A 21 15.40 -7.49 -26.18
N LEU A 22 14.10 -7.79 -26.11
CA LEU A 22 13.24 -7.86 -27.30
C LEU A 22 13.07 -6.50 -27.99
N LEU A 23 12.96 -5.41 -27.22
CA LEU A 23 12.91 -4.05 -27.74
C LEU A 23 14.24 -3.60 -28.37
N LEU A 24 15.38 -4.07 -27.85
CA LEU A 24 16.71 -3.81 -28.42
C LEU A 24 16.92 -4.59 -29.72
N VAL A 25 16.53 -5.88 -29.78
CA VAL A 25 16.60 -6.70 -31.00
C VAL A 25 15.68 -6.15 -32.11
N GLY A 26 14.51 -5.62 -31.76
CA GLY A 26 13.62 -4.91 -32.68
C GLY A 26 13.98 -3.44 -32.95
N GLY A 27 15.09 -2.93 -32.41
CA GLY A 27 15.45 -1.51 -32.46
C GLY A 27 16.08 -1.04 -33.77
N ASN A 28 16.66 -1.95 -34.55
CA ASN A 28 17.28 -1.66 -35.85
C ASN A 28 16.31 -1.97 -37.00
N GLU A 29 16.29 -1.09 -38.01
CA GLU A 29 15.56 -1.22 -39.28
C GLU A 29 14.01 -1.16 -39.27
N VAL A 30 13.43 -0.16 -38.60
CA VAL A 30 12.05 0.33 -38.93
C VAL A 30 12.07 1.81 -39.31
N ALA A 31 12.77 2.13 -40.39
CA ALA A 31 12.89 3.48 -40.93
C ALA A 31 11.78 3.82 -41.96
N GLY A 32 10.55 4.05 -41.48
CA GLY A 32 9.56 4.85 -42.22
C GLY A 32 8.14 4.29 -42.35
N ILE A 33 7.21 4.92 -41.64
CA ILE A 33 5.82 5.22 -42.08
C ILE A 33 5.45 6.57 -41.44
N PRO A 34 4.85 7.53 -42.18
CA PRO A 34 4.55 8.84 -41.63
C PRO A 34 3.19 8.91 -40.91
N ALA A 35 3.15 9.74 -39.86
CA ALA A 35 1.97 10.45 -39.35
C ALA A 35 0.70 9.64 -38.96
N LEU A 36 0.74 9.01 -37.79
CA LEU A 36 -0.33 9.21 -36.80
C LEU A 36 0.24 9.96 -35.58
N LYS A 37 -0.44 11.02 -35.16
CA LYS A 37 0.11 11.99 -34.19
C LYS A 37 0.09 11.41 -32.76
N ARG A 38 1.28 11.01 -32.29
CA ARG A 38 1.55 10.72 -30.88
C ARG A 38 1.35 11.99 -30.04
N VAL A 39 0.26 12.07 -29.29
CA VAL A 39 0.23 12.90 -28.07
C VAL A 39 1.10 12.18 -27.05
N ARG A 40 2.34 12.65 -26.90
CA ARG A 40 3.25 12.21 -25.85
C ARG A 40 3.06 13.15 -24.67
N ARG A 41 2.82 12.63 -23.45
CA ARG A 41 2.98 13.46 -22.25
C ARG A 41 4.42 13.98 -22.18
N GLN A 42 4.58 15.21 -21.72
CA GLN A 42 5.88 15.88 -21.60
C GLN A 42 6.19 16.05 -20.12
N ASP A 43 6.60 14.96 -19.48
CA ASP A 43 6.98 14.89 -18.06
C ASP A 43 8.45 14.43 -17.96
N GLU A 44 9.34 15.03 -18.75
CA GLU A 44 10.78 14.71 -18.84
C GLU A 44 11.58 15.88 -18.23
N VAL A 45 11.81 15.81 -16.92
CA VAL A 45 12.60 16.82 -16.18
C VAL A 45 14.07 16.71 -16.60
N LEU A 46 14.61 17.80 -17.12
CA LEU A 46 15.97 17.92 -17.61
C LEU A 46 16.87 18.53 -16.53
N TYR A 47 18.06 17.95 -16.37
CA TYR A 47 19.05 18.33 -15.36
C TYR A 47 20.29 18.91 -16.06
N SER A 48 20.87 19.97 -15.50
CA SER A 48 22.11 20.55 -16.00
C SER A 48 22.91 21.21 -14.88
N SER A 49 24.22 20.94 -14.79
CA SER A 49 25.12 21.53 -13.80
C SER A 49 26.37 22.15 -14.44
N VAL A 50 26.88 23.24 -13.86
CA VAL A 50 28.09 23.92 -14.35
C VAL A 50 28.90 24.59 -13.22
N CYS A 51 30.23 24.48 -13.28
CA CYS A 51 31.10 24.96 -12.20
C CYS A 51 31.19 26.49 -12.12
N GLU A 52 31.46 27.02 -10.93
CA GLU A 52 31.72 28.44 -10.67
C GLU A 52 32.75 29.03 -11.66
N GLY A 53 32.41 30.19 -12.24
CA GLY A 53 33.14 30.86 -13.31
C GLY A 53 32.55 30.68 -14.72
N ASN A 54 31.84 29.57 -14.97
CA ASN A 54 31.31 29.21 -16.29
C ASN A 54 29.89 29.74 -16.56
N THR A 55 29.42 29.53 -17.79
CA THR A 55 28.06 29.90 -18.24
C THR A 55 27.23 28.65 -18.53
N MET A 56 26.09 28.54 -17.82
CA MET A 56 25.03 27.58 -18.09
C MET A 56 24.27 27.98 -19.36
N ASN A 57 23.90 27.03 -20.21
CA ASN A 57 23.08 27.28 -21.40
C ASN A 57 21.93 26.24 -21.47
N LEU A 58 20.69 26.69 -21.25
CA LEU A 58 19.51 25.81 -21.34
C LEU A 58 18.83 26.00 -22.69
N ARG A 59 18.31 24.91 -23.28
CA ARG A 59 17.68 24.95 -24.61
C ARG A 59 16.59 23.90 -24.77
N CYS A 60 15.41 24.33 -25.19
CA CYS A 60 14.30 23.47 -25.59
C CYS A 60 14.23 23.30 -27.11
N ARG A 61 13.52 22.25 -27.58
CA ARG A 61 13.27 22.05 -29.02
C ARG A 61 12.38 23.18 -29.58
N PRO A 62 12.49 23.55 -30.87
CA PRO A 62 11.67 24.62 -31.45
C PRO A 62 10.17 24.39 -31.22
N GLY A 63 9.47 25.43 -30.75
CA GLY A 63 8.05 25.36 -30.36
C GLY A 63 7.80 24.98 -28.90
N LEU A 64 8.84 24.74 -28.10
CA LEU A 64 8.77 24.55 -26.65
C LEU A 64 9.46 25.70 -25.89
N GLN A 65 8.99 25.97 -24.68
CA GLN A 65 9.53 26.97 -23.74
C GLN A 65 10.10 26.27 -22.50
N ILE A 66 11.17 26.85 -21.94
CA ILE A 66 11.73 26.46 -20.65
C ILE A 66 10.76 26.86 -19.54
N GLN A 67 10.58 25.96 -18.57
CA GLN A 67 10.02 26.22 -17.25
C GLN A 67 11.00 25.67 -16.22
N VAL A 68 11.47 26.48 -15.28
CA VAL A 68 12.41 26.06 -14.24
C VAL A 68 11.64 25.43 -13.08
N GLU A 69 12.11 24.27 -12.60
CA GLU A 69 11.53 23.56 -11.44
C GLU A 69 12.33 23.85 -10.16
N SER A 70 13.67 23.82 -10.26
CA SER A 70 14.56 24.19 -9.16
C SER A 70 15.91 24.67 -9.68
N ALA A 71 16.63 25.47 -8.89
CA ALA A 71 18.03 25.81 -9.14
C ALA A 71 18.77 26.11 -7.83
N ASN A 72 20.06 25.79 -7.77
CA ASN A 72 20.94 26.08 -6.64
C ASN A 72 22.34 26.47 -7.12
N PHE A 73 22.86 27.62 -6.67
CA PHE A 73 24.26 27.99 -6.80
C PHE A 73 25.00 27.79 -5.47
N GLY A 74 25.65 26.65 -5.32
CA GLY A 74 26.20 26.21 -4.04
C GLY A 74 27.11 24.99 -4.14
N ARG A 75 27.11 24.16 -3.10
CA ARG A 75 27.74 22.84 -3.10
C ARG A 75 27.01 21.91 -2.12
N THR A 76 26.46 20.83 -2.68
CA THR A 76 25.79 19.72 -1.98
C THR A 76 26.64 18.44 -1.92
N ASP A 77 27.66 18.30 -2.78
CA ASP A 77 28.49 17.10 -2.89
C ASP A 77 30.00 17.39 -3.08
N THR A 78 30.84 16.34 -3.12
CA THR A 78 32.30 16.41 -3.29
C THR A 78 32.82 16.03 -4.69
N VAL A 79 31.98 15.50 -5.58
CA VAL A 79 32.35 14.93 -6.89
C VAL A 79 32.05 15.89 -8.05
N THR A 80 31.00 16.68 -7.94
CA THR A 80 30.63 17.73 -8.88
C THR A 80 31.66 18.85 -8.80
N CYS A 81 32.28 19.18 -9.94
CA CYS A 81 33.24 20.28 -10.04
C CYS A 81 34.43 20.17 -9.06
N VAL A 82 35.11 19.02 -9.03
CA VAL A 82 36.34 18.70 -8.26
C VAL A 82 37.54 19.66 -8.42
N LYS A 83 37.45 20.71 -9.24
CA LYS A 83 38.55 21.68 -9.47
C LYS A 83 38.46 22.90 -8.56
N GLY A 84 38.44 22.69 -7.24
CA GLY A 84 38.52 23.80 -6.26
C GLY A 84 38.43 23.34 -4.80
N PRO A 85 38.68 24.25 -3.84
CA PRO A 85 38.58 23.94 -2.41
C PRO A 85 37.15 23.61 -2.00
N VAL A 86 36.99 22.57 -1.17
CA VAL A 86 35.73 22.17 -0.54
C VAL A 86 35.92 22.28 0.97
N LYS A 87 35.25 23.25 1.61
CA LYS A 87 35.22 23.40 3.08
C LYS A 87 33.90 22.95 3.69
N VAL A 88 32.81 23.05 2.93
CA VAL A 88 31.45 22.66 3.33
C VAL A 88 30.72 22.03 2.14
N THR A 89 29.81 21.09 2.43
CA THR A 89 28.96 20.38 1.46
C THR A 89 27.46 20.56 1.75
N ASN A 90 27.10 21.48 2.64
CA ASN A 90 25.73 21.90 2.95
C ASN A 90 25.49 23.35 2.50
N CYS A 91 26.09 23.76 1.37
CA CYS A 91 26.03 25.13 0.86
C CYS A 91 24.91 25.27 -0.18
N ILE A 92 23.87 26.04 0.16
CA ILE A 92 22.68 26.28 -0.67
C ILE A 92 22.42 27.79 -0.71
N GLN A 93 21.95 28.32 -1.85
CA GLN A 93 21.55 29.72 -1.99
C GLN A 93 20.07 29.84 -2.40
N PRO A 94 19.13 30.18 -1.50
CA PRO A 94 17.68 30.17 -1.77
C PRO A 94 17.23 31.01 -2.97
N GLU A 95 17.86 32.16 -3.22
CA GLU A 95 17.48 33.06 -4.33
C GLU A 95 17.80 32.48 -5.73
N SER A 96 18.58 31.40 -5.81
CA SER A 96 19.04 30.80 -7.07
C SER A 96 17.90 30.44 -8.01
N PHE A 97 16.77 29.93 -7.48
CA PHE A 97 15.58 29.64 -8.26
C PHE A 97 15.04 30.89 -8.97
N ALA A 98 14.77 31.96 -8.22
CA ALA A 98 14.18 33.19 -8.76
C ALA A 98 15.08 33.84 -9.84
N ILE A 99 16.40 33.81 -9.64
CA ILE A 99 17.39 34.35 -10.58
C ILE A 99 17.40 33.56 -11.90
N VAL A 100 17.33 32.23 -11.84
CA VAL A 100 17.30 31.38 -13.04
C VAL A 100 15.93 31.42 -13.72
N ALA A 101 14.83 31.36 -12.97
CA ALA A 101 13.46 31.49 -13.45
C ALA A 101 13.26 32.79 -14.26
N ALA A 102 13.56 33.96 -13.68
CA ALA A 102 13.49 35.24 -14.39
C ALA A 102 14.41 35.30 -15.63
N SER A 103 15.54 34.59 -15.60
CA SER A 103 16.48 34.49 -16.72
C SER A 103 16.02 33.54 -17.83
N CYS A 104 15.22 32.51 -17.54
CA CYS A 104 14.99 31.38 -18.44
C CYS A 104 13.53 31.07 -18.79
N ASP A 105 12.58 31.33 -17.91
CA ASP A 105 11.18 30.94 -18.11
C ASP A 105 10.56 31.58 -19.36
N ASN A 106 9.65 30.83 -19.99
CA ASN A 106 8.95 31.21 -21.21
C ASN A 106 9.86 31.43 -22.45
N LYS A 107 11.16 31.12 -22.38
CA LYS A 107 12.13 31.27 -23.48
C LYS A 107 12.45 29.90 -24.08
N ASN A 108 12.78 29.84 -25.37
CA ASN A 108 13.26 28.59 -26.00
C ASN A 108 14.74 28.29 -25.67
N TYR A 109 15.49 29.32 -25.28
CA TYR A 109 16.91 29.28 -24.95
C TYR A 109 17.24 30.37 -23.90
N CYS A 110 18.13 30.07 -22.96
CA CYS A 110 18.69 31.05 -22.03
C CYS A 110 20.15 30.72 -21.70
N SER A 111 20.88 31.72 -21.19
CA SER A 111 22.25 31.56 -20.71
C SER A 111 22.45 32.30 -19.38
N VAL A 112 22.95 31.61 -18.35
CA VAL A 112 23.11 32.16 -16.98
C VAL A 112 24.53 31.90 -16.48
N ARG A 113 25.19 32.92 -15.89
CA ARG A 113 26.60 32.82 -15.49
C ARG A 113 26.76 32.44 -14.01
N ALA A 114 27.33 31.27 -13.75
CA ALA A 114 27.50 30.70 -12.42
C ALA A 114 28.63 31.42 -11.65
N THR A 115 28.33 32.59 -11.07
CA THR A 115 29.34 33.45 -10.40
C THR A 115 28.75 34.19 -9.21
N ASN A 116 29.61 34.53 -8.23
CA ASN A 116 29.20 35.25 -7.02
C ASN A 116 28.61 36.64 -7.30
N GLY A 117 28.91 37.25 -8.45
CA GLY A 117 28.32 38.52 -8.88
C GLY A 117 26.90 38.41 -9.48
N VAL A 118 26.39 37.19 -9.67
CA VAL A 118 25.02 36.92 -10.14
C VAL A 118 24.15 36.34 -9.02
N PHE A 119 24.74 35.49 -8.16
CA PHE A 119 24.01 34.72 -7.13
C PHE A 119 24.41 35.05 -5.69
N GLY A 120 25.35 35.98 -5.45
CA GLY A 120 25.97 36.16 -4.14
C GLY A 120 26.96 35.04 -3.78
N ASN A 121 27.50 35.06 -2.57
CA ASN A 121 28.53 34.11 -2.10
C ASN A 121 28.08 33.39 -0.81
N PRO A 122 27.25 32.32 -0.91
CA PRO A 122 26.66 31.63 0.24
C PRO A 122 27.68 30.91 1.13
N CYS A 123 28.83 30.50 0.59
CA CYS A 123 29.89 29.81 1.35
C CYS A 123 31.30 30.30 0.94
N PRO A 124 31.82 31.37 1.60
CA PRO A 124 33.15 31.90 1.34
C PRO A 124 34.26 30.85 1.47
N GLY A 125 35.06 30.68 0.41
CA GLY A 125 36.18 29.73 0.39
C GLY A 125 35.81 28.29 0.05
N THR A 126 34.56 28.00 -0.33
CA THR A 126 34.16 26.78 -1.04
C THR A 126 33.89 27.09 -2.52
N PHE A 127 34.39 26.24 -3.41
CA PHE A 127 34.17 26.34 -4.86
C PHE A 127 32.83 25.72 -5.25
N LYS A 128 31.96 26.49 -5.89
CA LYS A 128 30.54 26.18 -6.09
C LYS A 128 30.25 25.68 -7.51
N TYR A 129 29.01 25.27 -7.74
CA TYR A 129 28.42 25.04 -9.05
C TYR A 129 26.98 25.54 -9.07
N LEU A 130 26.49 25.89 -10.26
CA LEU A 130 25.08 26.11 -10.53
C LEU A 130 24.48 24.81 -11.05
N GLU A 131 23.49 24.28 -10.34
CA GLU A 131 22.62 23.19 -10.79
C GLU A 131 21.23 23.74 -11.10
N VAL A 132 20.59 23.24 -12.16
CA VAL A 132 19.23 23.61 -12.59
C VAL A 132 18.46 22.38 -13.04
N GLN A 133 17.22 22.26 -12.58
CA GLN A 133 16.21 21.31 -13.05
C GLN A 133 15.12 22.09 -13.80
N PHE A 134 14.75 21.65 -14.99
CA PHE A 134 13.79 22.37 -15.84
C PHE A 134 13.00 21.44 -16.77
N GLN A 135 11.83 21.90 -17.20
CA GLN A 135 11.00 21.25 -18.20
C GLN A 135 10.94 22.06 -19.50
N CYS A 136 10.51 21.41 -20.58
CA CYS A 136 10.27 22.03 -21.89
C CYS A 136 8.79 21.91 -22.27
N ILE A 137 7.96 22.87 -21.83
CA ILE A 137 6.50 22.89 -22.02
C ILE A 137 6.08 23.52 -23.37
N GLN A 138 4.81 23.37 -23.75
CA GLN A 138 4.23 24.13 -24.87
C GLN A 138 3.67 25.47 -24.37
N PRO A 139 3.82 26.57 -25.13
CA PRO A 139 3.15 27.82 -24.81
C PRO A 139 1.62 27.63 -24.76
N PRO A 140 0.91 28.30 -23.82
CA PRO A 140 -0.56 28.33 -23.83
C PRO A 140 -1.09 28.84 -25.16
N ARG A 141 -2.17 28.23 -25.66
CA ARG A 141 -2.88 28.72 -26.86
C ARG A 141 -3.91 29.75 -26.45
N GLU A 142 -3.74 30.98 -26.90
CA GLU A 142 -4.76 32.02 -26.77
C GLU A 142 -6.06 31.59 -27.50
N PRO A 143 -7.24 31.82 -26.90
CA PRO A 143 -8.52 31.55 -27.56
C PRO A 143 -8.82 32.61 -28.64
N PRO A 144 -9.49 32.23 -29.75
CA PRO A 144 -9.72 33.13 -30.88
C PRO A 144 -10.69 34.28 -30.52
N THR A 145 -10.21 35.52 -30.59
CA THR A 145 -10.94 36.72 -30.16
C THR A 145 -11.92 37.24 -31.20
N ARG A 146 -13.24 37.07 -30.99
CA ARG A 146 -14.35 37.71 -31.74
C ARG A 146 -15.67 37.59 -30.95
N ILE A 147 -16.53 38.58 -30.76
CA ILE A 147 -16.43 40.06 -30.85
C ILE A 147 -17.35 40.61 -29.74
N THR A 148 -16.89 41.56 -28.91
CA THR A 148 -17.78 42.51 -28.22
C THR A 148 -17.07 43.85 -28.06
N TYR A 149 -17.35 44.79 -28.97
CA TYR A 149 -17.07 46.21 -28.77
C TYR A 149 -18.29 46.89 -28.15
N PHE A 150 -18.08 48.07 -27.55
CA PHE A 150 -18.98 48.77 -26.61
C PHE A 150 -19.12 48.00 -25.28
N LEU A 151 -18.69 48.54 -24.13
CA LEU A 151 -18.64 49.95 -23.73
C LEU A 151 -17.29 50.40 -23.10
N VAL A 152 -17.18 51.72 -22.89
CA VAL A 152 -16.16 52.46 -22.11
C VAL A 152 -14.73 52.46 -22.65
N THR A 153 -14.49 53.31 -23.65
CA THR A 153 -13.18 53.94 -23.87
C THR A 153 -13.10 55.30 -23.16
N LEU A 154 -12.57 55.32 -21.92
CA LEU A 154 -12.05 56.51 -21.22
C LEU A 154 -10.93 56.03 -20.26
N ALA A 155 -9.70 56.55 -20.26
CA ALA A 155 -9.06 57.48 -21.20
C ALA A 155 -7.51 57.31 -21.22
N GLN A 156 -6.90 57.66 -22.35
CA GLN A 156 -5.55 58.25 -22.53
C GLN A 156 -4.29 57.67 -21.82
N ARG A 157 -3.37 57.14 -22.65
CA ARG A 157 -1.90 57.38 -22.57
C ARG A 157 -1.58 58.80 -23.09
N PRO A 158 -0.37 59.41 -22.94
CA PRO A 158 0.96 58.87 -22.54
C PRO A 158 1.54 59.63 -21.29
N ASN A 159 2.83 59.89 -21.01
CA ASN A 159 4.09 59.79 -21.78
C ASN A 159 5.40 59.69 -20.93
N ILE A 160 6.52 59.57 -21.65
CA ILE A 160 7.95 59.46 -21.31
C ILE A 160 8.60 60.68 -20.62
N ALA A 161 9.55 60.45 -19.69
CA ALA A 161 10.85 61.15 -19.57
C ALA A 161 11.83 60.40 -18.62
N THR A 162 13.16 60.66 -18.70
CA THR A 162 14.20 60.01 -17.85
C THR A 162 15.40 60.94 -17.62
N THR A 163 15.97 61.03 -16.40
CA THR A 163 17.29 61.65 -16.10
C THR A 163 17.83 61.33 -14.69
N ARG A 164 19.14 61.55 -14.45
CA ARG A 164 20.03 61.27 -13.27
C ARG A 164 21.36 62.06 -13.45
N PRO A 165 22.42 62.13 -12.59
CA PRO A 165 22.63 62.07 -11.08
C PRO A 165 22.41 63.47 -10.40
N PRO A 166 23.04 63.92 -9.26
CA PRO A 166 24.04 63.37 -8.27
C PRO A 166 23.38 62.87 -6.94
N THR A 167 23.99 62.49 -5.80
CA THR A 167 25.38 62.46 -5.20
C THR A 167 25.84 63.63 -4.29
N THR A 168 25.72 63.49 -2.94
CA THR A 168 26.78 63.66 -1.88
C THR A 168 26.25 63.50 -0.44
N THR A 169 27.16 63.33 0.54
CA THR A 169 26.99 63.18 2.02
C THR A 169 27.61 64.39 2.79
N PRO A 170 27.84 64.46 4.13
CA PRO A 170 27.31 63.77 5.36
C PRO A 170 26.96 64.75 6.54
N MET A 171 26.90 64.24 7.81
CA MET A 171 27.17 64.87 9.14
C MET A 171 26.03 65.60 9.92
N VAL A 172 25.65 65.19 11.16
CA VAL A 172 26.14 65.46 12.58
C VAL A 172 25.17 66.45 13.30
N VAL A 173 24.69 66.31 14.55
CA VAL A 173 25.26 66.30 15.94
C VAL A 173 24.36 65.36 16.84
N THR A 174 24.78 64.50 17.80
CA THR A 174 25.35 64.66 19.19
C THR A 174 24.52 65.56 20.15
N THR A 175 24.33 65.33 21.47
CA THR A 175 24.99 64.47 22.51
C THR A 175 24.01 64.10 23.69
N THR A 176 24.41 63.19 24.60
CA THR A 176 23.80 62.84 25.93
C THR A 176 24.47 63.62 27.11
N PRO A 177 24.29 63.36 28.45
CA PRO A 177 23.28 62.64 29.29
C PRO A 177 22.61 63.64 30.33
N PRO A 178 22.69 63.60 31.70
CA PRO A 178 22.59 62.57 32.77
C PRO A 178 21.73 62.86 34.06
N LEU A 179 20.95 61.87 34.56
CA LEU A 179 20.84 61.35 35.96
C LEU A 179 20.23 62.16 37.19
N ILE A 180 19.72 61.39 38.19
CA ILE A 180 19.40 61.64 39.66
C ILE A 180 18.23 62.60 40.06
N THR A 181 17.42 62.46 41.15
CA THR A 181 17.34 61.55 42.35
C THR A 181 15.92 61.50 43.02
N VAL A 182 15.43 60.35 43.53
CA VAL A 182 14.64 60.13 44.82
C VAL A 182 13.20 60.80 44.95
N ALA A 183 12.19 60.50 45.83
CA ALA A 183 12.03 59.80 47.13
C ALA A 183 10.60 59.20 47.46
N VAL A 184 10.55 58.16 48.34
CA VAL A 184 9.70 57.90 49.56
C VAL A 184 8.12 57.84 49.57
N THR A 185 7.59 56.95 50.44
CA THR A 185 6.19 56.48 50.78
C THR A 185 5.53 57.26 51.99
N PRO A 186 4.37 56.93 52.68
CA PRO A 186 3.57 55.67 52.81
C PRO A 186 1.97 55.85 52.89
N PRO A 187 1.08 55.20 53.72
CA PRO A 187 -0.35 54.85 53.38
C PRO A 187 -1.40 55.32 54.45
N PRO A 188 -2.49 54.61 54.91
CA PRO A 188 -3.49 53.61 54.40
C PRO A 188 -4.97 54.19 54.52
N PRO A 189 -6.05 53.66 55.19
CA PRO A 189 -6.70 52.31 55.38
C PRO A 189 -8.28 52.23 55.19
N SER A 190 -8.90 51.05 55.44
CA SER A 190 -10.30 50.78 55.95
C SER A 190 -11.56 51.00 55.04
N THR A 191 -12.74 50.32 55.12
CA THR A 191 -13.26 49.10 55.83
C THR A 191 -14.59 48.54 55.20
N THR A 192 -14.97 47.28 55.51
CA THR A 192 -16.25 46.53 55.21
C THR A 192 -17.45 46.93 56.14
N PRO A 193 -18.73 46.38 56.14
CA PRO A 193 -19.26 45.06 55.61
C PRO A 193 -20.78 44.88 55.17
N ARG A 194 -21.10 43.74 54.49
CA ARG A 194 -22.36 42.87 54.55
C ARG A 194 -23.79 43.46 54.29
N PRO A 195 -24.91 42.66 54.19
CA PRO A 195 -25.14 41.29 53.65
C PRO A 195 -26.50 41.07 52.86
N LYS A 196 -26.75 39.80 52.45
CA LYS A 196 -28.06 39.12 52.11
C LYS A 196 -28.61 39.16 50.67
N ALA A 197 -29.42 38.13 50.36
CA ALA A 197 -30.08 37.78 49.09
C ALA A 197 -31.59 37.50 49.35
N PRO A 198 -32.35 36.68 48.59
CA PRO A 198 -32.49 36.51 47.12
C PRO A 198 -33.96 36.72 46.65
N THR A 199 -34.25 36.99 45.35
CA THR A 199 -35.60 36.79 44.76
C THR A 199 -35.56 36.60 43.24
N THR A 200 -36.39 35.68 42.73
CA THR A 200 -36.58 35.35 41.30
C THR A 200 -37.75 36.13 40.68
N VAL A 201 -37.59 36.71 39.48
CA VAL A 201 -38.72 37.20 38.64
C VAL A 201 -38.46 36.87 37.16
N VAL A 202 -39.53 36.65 36.40
CA VAL A 202 -39.55 36.15 35.01
C VAL A 202 -39.33 37.27 33.98
N ALA A 203 -38.91 36.87 32.77
CA ALA A 203 -38.53 37.72 31.65
C ALA A 203 -39.61 38.67 31.09
N THR A 204 -39.14 39.74 30.44
CA THR A 204 -39.87 40.49 29.38
C THR A 204 -38.88 40.86 28.27
N GLU A 205 -39.32 40.86 27.01
CA GLU A 205 -38.48 40.90 25.81
C GLU A 205 -38.63 42.22 25.01
N LYS A 206 -37.61 42.53 24.18
CA LYS A 206 -37.53 43.51 23.05
C LYS A 206 -36.87 44.87 23.36
N PRO A 207 -36.28 45.54 22.34
CA PRO A 207 -35.49 44.96 21.24
C PRO A 207 -34.17 45.74 20.97
N VAL A 208 -33.07 45.04 20.67
CA VAL A 208 -31.81 45.70 20.27
C VAL A 208 -31.66 45.73 18.75
N THR A 209 -31.31 46.90 18.23
CA THR A 209 -31.11 47.16 16.78
C THR A 209 -29.88 46.42 16.25
N SER A 210 -29.98 45.82 15.06
CA SER A 210 -28.91 45.04 14.44
C SER A 210 -27.94 45.87 13.58
N PRO A 211 -26.62 45.79 13.84
CA PRO A 211 -25.56 45.97 12.84
C PRO A 211 -25.44 44.71 11.95
N PRO A 212 -24.64 44.74 10.87
CA PRO A 212 -24.72 43.73 9.80
C PRO A 212 -24.11 42.37 10.17
N SER A 213 -24.59 41.35 9.46
CA SER A 213 -24.04 39.99 9.44
C SER A 213 -22.53 39.99 9.17
N PRO A 214 -21.72 39.20 9.91
CA PRO A 214 -20.36 38.91 9.47
C PRO A 214 -20.42 38.15 8.14
N SER A 215 -19.66 38.61 7.15
CA SER A 215 -19.21 37.74 6.06
C SER A 215 -18.36 36.61 6.67
N PRO A 216 -18.33 35.40 6.08
CA PRO A 216 -17.47 34.33 6.57
C PRO A 216 -16.00 34.74 6.41
N SER A 217 -15.40 35.20 7.50
CA SER A 217 -13.97 35.44 7.62
C SER A 217 -13.19 34.13 7.53
N ASN A 218 -11.90 34.22 7.18
CA ASN A 218 -11.01 33.06 7.09
C ASN A 218 -10.73 32.42 8.47
N ASP A 219 -11.65 31.62 8.99
CA ASP A 219 -11.42 30.79 10.17
C ASP A 219 -10.64 29.49 9.84
N PHE A 220 -10.34 29.23 8.58
CA PHE A 220 -9.39 28.19 8.18
C PHE A 220 -7.95 28.49 8.59
N ASP A 221 -7.61 29.76 8.83
CA ASP A 221 -6.23 30.23 9.09
C ASP A 221 -5.91 30.41 10.59
N PHE A 222 -6.89 30.20 11.50
CA PHE A 222 -6.75 30.48 12.93
C PHE A 222 -7.32 29.37 13.82
N CYS A 223 -6.56 28.93 14.82
CA CYS A 223 -7.08 28.11 15.89
C CYS A 223 -7.95 28.95 16.81
N LEU A 224 -9.14 28.45 17.15
CA LEU A 224 -10.14 29.18 17.93
C LEU A 224 -9.73 29.30 19.41
N THR A 225 -10.19 30.37 20.06
CA THR A 225 -10.05 30.56 21.51
C THR A 225 -10.70 29.38 22.25
N THR A 226 -9.98 28.81 23.22
CA THR A 226 -10.46 27.67 24.02
C THR A 226 -9.95 27.76 25.47
N TYR A 227 -10.43 26.90 26.35
CA TYR A 227 -10.04 26.84 27.76
C TYR A 227 -9.68 25.39 28.11
N ARG A 228 -8.45 25.14 28.58
CA ARG A 228 -7.97 23.80 28.94
C ARG A 228 -6.76 23.89 29.89
N ARG A 229 -6.70 22.99 30.88
CA ARG A 229 -5.74 23.02 32.00
C ARG A 229 -5.72 24.40 32.68
N ASP A 230 -6.92 24.89 32.96
CA ASP A 230 -7.24 26.21 33.54
C ASP A 230 -6.52 27.44 32.95
N ILE A 231 -6.07 27.27 31.70
CA ILE A 231 -5.48 28.31 30.87
C ILE A 231 -6.47 28.66 29.76
N GLN A 232 -6.71 29.97 29.60
CA GLN A 232 -7.41 30.50 28.42
C GLN A 232 -6.45 30.62 27.25
N TRP A 233 -6.61 29.78 26.24
CA TRP A 233 -5.82 29.77 25.02
C TRP A 233 -6.42 30.74 24.00
N PRO A 234 -5.76 31.86 23.65
CA PRO A 234 -6.32 32.87 22.76
C PRO A 234 -6.30 32.41 21.29
N ARG A 235 -7.20 32.98 20.47
CA ARG A 235 -7.24 32.78 19.00
C ARG A 235 -5.86 33.06 18.39
N THR A 236 -5.24 32.03 17.84
CA THR A 236 -3.83 32.00 17.40
C THR A 236 -3.76 31.65 15.91
N ALA A 237 -2.82 32.25 15.16
CA ALA A 237 -2.73 31.99 13.72
C ALA A 237 -2.01 30.68 13.41
N SER A 238 -2.33 30.04 12.28
CA SER A 238 -1.65 28.84 11.80
C SER A 238 -0.14 29.08 11.62
N GLY A 239 0.67 28.15 12.15
CA GLY A 239 2.13 28.27 12.22
C GLY A 239 2.66 29.01 13.46
N GLN A 240 1.79 29.49 14.37
CA GLN A 240 2.22 30.16 15.60
C GLN A 240 2.13 29.25 16.83
N LEU A 241 3.06 29.46 17.77
CA LEU A 241 3.06 28.90 19.11
C LEU A 241 2.41 29.89 20.08
N SER A 242 1.31 29.47 20.73
CA SER A 242 0.74 30.22 21.86
C SER A 242 1.50 29.85 23.13
N VAL A 243 1.82 30.84 23.95
CA VAL A 243 2.56 30.67 25.21
C VAL A 243 1.84 31.44 26.30
N GLN A 244 1.51 30.77 27.40
CA GLN A 244 0.73 31.29 28.51
C GLN A 244 1.48 31.09 29.84
N PRO A 245 1.15 31.84 30.91
CA PRO A 245 1.55 31.44 32.26
C PRO A 245 0.97 30.06 32.61
N CYS A 246 1.61 29.35 33.53
CA CYS A 246 1.05 28.14 34.13
C CYS A 246 -0.14 28.47 35.08
N PRO A 247 -0.94 27.48 35.49
CA PRO A 247 -2.13 27.68 36.33
C PRO A 247 -1.83 28.26 37.72
N GLU A 248 -2.84 28.82 38.40
CA GLU A 248 -2.69 29.22 39.80
C GLU A 248 -2.39 28.00 40.69
N GLY A 249 -1.47 28.14 41.65
CA GLY A 249 -0.93 27.01 42.43
C GLY A 249 0.33 26.36 41.83
N THR A 250 0.81 26.84 40.68
CA THR A 250 2.07 26.39 40.05
C THR A 250 3.14 27.49 39.98
N SER A 251 4.37 27.09 39.71
CA SER A 251 5.56 27.94 39.78
C SER A 251 5.48 29.10 38.77
N ARG A 252 5.58 30.34 39.29
CA ARG A 252 5.36 31.58 38.52
C ARG A 252 6.44 31.87 37.47
N ALA A 253 7.51 31.08 37.43
CA ALA A 253 8.54 31.12 36.39
C ALA A 253 8.16 30.23 35.17
N GLY A 254 7.27 29.26 35.38
CA GLY A 254 6.83 28.30 34.38
C GLY A 254 6.03 28.91 33.22
N ARG A 255 5.98 28.19 32.10
CA ARG A 255 5.21 28.57 30.90
C ARG A 255 4.63 27.38 30.17
N ALA A 256 3.31 27.37 30.02
CA ALA A 256 2.58 26.45 29.18
C ALA A 256 2.62 26.88 27.70
N ARG A 257 2.56 25.92 26.77
CA ARG A 257 2.71 26.16 25.33
C ARG A 257 1.72 25.32 24.51
N TRP A 258 1.22 25.83 23.37
CA TRP A 258 0.42 25.02 22.43
C TRP A 258 0.59 25.51 20.98
N HIS A 259 0.82 24.61 20.04
CA HIS A 259 1.04 24.95 18.64
C HIS A 259 -0.27 25.02 17.87
N CYS A 260 -0.46 26.07 17.06
CA CYS A 260 -1.55 26.16 16.10
C CYS A 260 -1.03 25.84 14.70
N VAL A 261 -1.58 24.84 14.00
CA VAL A 261 -1.07 24.38 12.69
C VAL A 261 -2.22 23.87 11.80
N GLY A 262 -2.09 24.05 10.48
CA GLY A 262 -2.96 23.45 9.47
C GLY A 262 -3.83 24.45 8.70
N SER A 263 -4.69 23.92 7.83
CA SER A 263 -5.76 24.64 7.11
C SER A 263 -6.87 23.62 6.77
N PRO A 264 -7.94 23.50 7.58
CA PRO A 264 -8.26 24.29 8.76
C PRO A 264 -7.19 24.20 9.85
N ALA A 265 -6.89 25.33 10.47
CA ALA A 265 -5.94 25.44 11.57
C ALA A 265 -6.51 24.79 12.85
N MET A 266 -5.73 23.90 13.45
CA MET A 266 -6.10 23.18 14.67
C MET A 266 -4.95 23.22 15.68
N TRP A 267 -5.30 23.12 16.96
CA TRP A 267 -4.32 23.00 18.04
C TRP A 267 -3.62 21.63 17.99
N ILE A 268 -2.29 21.58 18.07
CA ILE A 268 -1.49 20.36 17.97
C ILE A 268 -0.51 20.28 19.16
N PRO A 269 -0.40 19.11 19.84
CA PRO A 269 -1.20 17.90 19.62
C PRO A 269 -2.65 18.08 20.09
N GLN A 270 -3.57 17.28 19.53
CA GLN A 270 -4.97 17.26 19.93
C GLN A 270 -5.14 16.72 21.37
N SER A 271 -4.19 15.91 21.84
CA SER A 271 -4.16 15.36 23.20
C SER A 271 -4.08 16.46 24.27
N GLY A 272 -3.36 17.55 24.04
CA GLY A 272 -3.25 18.64 25.02
C GLY A 272 -2.21 19.71 24.66
N PRO A 273 -2.24 20.84 25.38
CA PRO A 273 -1.10 21.76 25.47
C PRO A 273 0.09 21.11 26.20
N ASP A 274 1.27 21.69 26.02
CA ASP A 274 2.50 21.37 26.73
C ASP A 274 2.56 22.15 28.07
N LEU A 275 2.56 21.42 29.19
CA LEU A 275 2.80 21.94 30.55
C LEU A 275 4.02 21.24 31.21
N SER A 276 5.02 20.84 30.41
CA SER A 276 6.34 20.35 30.87
C SER A 276 6.98 21.29 31.92
N GLY A 277 6.91 22.60 31.65
CA GLY A 277 7.46 23.64 32.50
C GLY A 277 6.47 24.23 33.50
N CYS A 278 5.50 23.44 33.99
CA CYS A 278 4.58 23.82 35.05
C CYS A 278 4.69 22.83 36.22
N GLU A 279 5.24 23.31 37.34
CA GLU A 279 5.47 22.54 38.57
C GLU A 279 4.63 23.14 39.70
N SER A 280 3.93 22.31 40.47
CA SER A 280 3.06 22.71 41.57
C SER A 280 3.85 23.15 42.82
N GLU A 281 3.30 24.06 43.64
CA GLU A 281 4.01 24.62 44.81
C GLU A 281 4.45 23.54 45.84
N TRP A 282 3.76 22.40 45.94
CA TRP A 282 4.15 21.26 46.80
C TRP A 282 5.42 20.53 46.34
N VAL A 283 5.81 20.66 45.06
CA VAL A 283 6.97 19.95 44.50
C VAL A 283 8.27 20.47 45.12
N ASP A 284 8.34 21.78 45.38
CA ASP A 284 9.51 22.40 46.02
C ASP A 284 9.65 21.97 47.50
N GLU A 285 8.53 21.73 48.21
CA GLU A 285 8.54 21.20 49.58
C GLU A 285 9.13 19.78 49.68
N ILE A 286 9.09 18.99 48.60
CA ILE A 286 9.72 17.66 48.53
C ILE A 286 11.18 17.76 48.08
N LYS A 287 11.54 18.69 47.18
CA LYS A 287 12.94 18.95 46.80
C LYS A 287 13.82 19.32 48.00
N ASP A 288 13.28 20.09 48.95
CA ASP A 288 13.98 20.44 50.20
C ASP A 288 14.19 19.24 51.15
N GLN A 289 13.51 18.10 50.92
CA GLN A 289 13.64 16.87 51.73
C GLN A 289 14.67 15.86 51.19
N VAL A 290 15.45 16.21 50.16
CA VAL A 290 16.45 15.34 49.48
C VAL A 290 17.64 14.90 50.37
N GLY A 291 17.63 15.23 51.67
CA GLY A 291 18.53 14.70 52.70
C GLY A 291 17.93 13.69 53.69
N ALA A 292 16.65 13.32 53.54
CA ALA A 292 15.95 12.35 54.40
C ALA A 292 16.20 10.88 53.97
N SER A 293 15.69 9.91 54.75
CA SER A 293 15.86 8.49 54.41
C SER A 293 15.06 8.10 53.16
N ALA A 294 15.56 7.17 52.35
CA ALA A 294 14.89 6.78 51.10
C ALA A 294 13.48 6.24 51.32
N SER A 295 13.24 5.54 52.43
CA SER A 295 11.90 5.10 52.86
C SER A 295 10.95 6.27 53.13
N GLU A 296 11.41 7.28 53.87
CA GLU A 296 10.64 8.47 54.26
C GLU A 296 10.29 9.34 53.04
N ILE A 297 11.28 9.59 52.17
CA ILE A 297 11.07 10.29 50.88
C ILE A 297 10.03 9.54 50.02
N SER A 298 10.13 8.20 49.94
CA SER A 298 9.17 7.40 49.15
C SER A 298 7.73 7.48 49.69
N GLU A 299 7.56 7.57 51.02
CA GLU A 299 6.25 7.69 51.66
C GLU A 299 5.65 9.09 51.47
N VAL A 300 6.47 10.14 51.60
CA VAL A 300 6.05 11.53 51.33
C VAL A 300 5.57 11.66 49.87
N ILE A 301 6.36 11.20 48.90
CA ILE A 301 5.96 11.24 47.47
C ILE A 301 4.66 10.46 47.25
N ALA A 302 4.53 9.24 47.79
CA ALA A 302 3.32 8.43 47.64
C ALA A 302 2.06 9.11 48.21
N ASN A 303 2.17 9.77 49.35
CA ASN A 303 1.04 10.44 50.01
C ASN A 303 0.69 11.78 49.34
N VAL A 304 1.68 12.54 48.84
CA VAL A 304 1.42 13.82 48.15
C VAL A 304 0.83 13.59 46.74
N VAL A 305 1.30 12.57 46.02
CA VAL A 305 0.76 12.19 44.69
C VAL A 305 -0.67 11.62 44.79
N GLU A 306 -1.01 10.98 45.91
CA GLU A 306 -2.37 10.49 46.20
C GLU A 306 -3.33 11.58 46.69
N SER A 307 -2.86 12.54 47.49
CA SER A 307 -3.75 13.53 48.15
C SER A 307 -4.09 14.75 47.30
N ASN A 308 -3.35 15.02 46.22
CA ASN A 308 -3.70 16.07 45.26
C ASN A 308 -4.53 15.47 44.10
N ASP A 309 -5.75 15.96 43.84
CA ASP A 309 -6.55 15.51 42.69
C ASP A 309 -5.96 15.94 41.34
N GLU A 310 -5.35 17.12 41.28
CA GLU A 310 -4.69 17.67 40.09
C GLU A 310 -3.17 17.61 40.22
N ILE A 311 -2.49 17.18 39.13
CA ILE A 311 -1.04 17.27 38.93
C ILE A 311 -0.79 17.56 37.44
N TYR A 312 0.32 18.22 37.13
CA TYR A 312 0.68 18.64 35.78
C TYR A 312 1.87 17.83 35.21
N GLY A 313 2.21 18.07 33.94
CA GLY A 313 3.33 17.40 33.27
C GLY A 313 4.68 17.59 34.00
N GLY A 314 4.97 18.80 34.47
CA GLY A 314 6.17 19.10 35.26
C GLY A 314 6.24 18.34 36.58
N ASP A 315 5.11 18.15 37.26
CA ASP A 315 5.04 17.37 38.51
C ASP A 315 5.44 15.91 38.26
N LEU A 316 4.97 15.30 37.16
CA LEU A 316 5.32 13.93 36.78
C LEU A 316 6.81 13.76 36.46
N LEU A 317 7.42 14.75 35.77
CA LEU A 317 8.87 14.76 35.54
C LEU A 317 9.63 14.68 36.87
N VAL A 318 9.38 15.64 37.77
CA VAL A 318 10.11 15.73 39.05
C VAL A 318 9.84 14.52 39.95
N VAL A 319 8.61 14.00 40.01
CA VAL A 319 8.28 12.79 40.79
C VAL A 319 9.12 11.59 40.31
N THR A 320 9.27 11.38 39.00
CA THR A 320 10.04 10.22 38.50
C THR A 320 11.56 10.36 38.68
N ASP A 321 12.11 11.57 38.61
CA ASP A 321 13.52 11.78 38.92
C ASP A 321 13.79 11.73 40.45
N LEU A 322 12.86 12.16 41.30
CA LEU A 322 12.95 11.98 42.76
C LEU A 322 12.91 10.49 43.17
N MET A 323 12.11 9.65 42.50
CA MET A 323 12.18 8.19 42.69
C MET A 323 13.57 7.65 42.30
N LYS A 324 14.12 8.10 41.18
CA LYS A 324 15.44 7.70 40.68
C LYS A 324 16.59 8.12 41.59
N ASP A 325 16.47 9.26 42.29
CA ASP A 325 17.44 9.70 43.31
C ASP A 325 17.23 9.00 44.66
N SER A 326 15.99 8.79 45.09
CA SER A 326 15.63 8.00 46.27
C SER A 326 16.21 6.56 46.20
N LEU A 327 16.22 5.92 45.02
CA LEU A 327 16.91 4.63 44.82
C LEU A 327 18.43 4.69 44.99
N LYS A 328 19.07 5.80 44.61
CA LYS A 328 20.52 5.98 44.82
C LYS A 328 20.83 6.08 46.31
N SER A 329 20.04 6.86 47.05
CA SER A 329 20.13 6.95 48.51
C SER A 329 19.90 5.59 49.17
N LEU A 330 18.84 4.86 48.78
CA LEU A 330 18.55 3.52 49.29
C LEU A 330 19.75 2.57 49.08
N LYS A 331 20.34 2.56 47.89
CA LYS A 331 21.52 1.71 47.59
C LYS A 331 22.74 2.01 48.45
N GLU A 332 22.92 3.24 48.93
CA GLU A 332 23.98 3.60 49.87
C GLU A 332 23.58 3.26 51.32
N GLU A 333 22.34 3.56 51.73
CA GLU A 333 21.78 3.20 53.05
C GLU A 333 21.86 1.68 53.32
N LEU A 334 21.45 0.87 52.34
CA LEU A 334 21.46 -0.59 52.43
C LEU A 334 22.84 -1.17 52.76
N LYS A 335 23.95 -0.49 52.39
CA LYS A 335 25.32 -0.97 52.69
C LYS A 335 25.65 -0.92 54.18
N ALA A 336 24.99 -0.05 54.95
CA ALA A 336 25.19 0.13 56.39
C ALA A 336 24.23 -0.69 57.27
N LEU A 337 23.19 -1.29 56.67
CA LEU A 337 22.09 -1.94 57.39
C LEU A 337 22.26 -3.46 57.57
N ASN A 338 21.68 -4.00 58.65
CA ASN A 338 21.57 -5.45 58.86
C ASN A 338 20.53 -6.08 57.93
N GLN A 339 20.61 -7.39 57.67
CA GLN A 339 19.79 -8.05 56.64
C GLN A 339 18.28 -7.83 56.80
N THR A 340 17.75 -7.92 58.03
CA THR A 340 16.33 -7.64 58.31
C THR A 340 15.95 -6.18 58.05
N GLN A 341 16.85 -5.24 58.33
CA GLN A 341 16.63 -3.81 58.06
C GLN A 341 16.70 -3.51 56.56
N LYS A 342 17.62 -4.17 55.83
CA LYS A 342 17.68 -4.08 54.37
C LYS A 342 16.40 -4.57 53.70
N PHE A 343 15.86 -5.70 54.17
CA PHE A 343 14.61 -6.26 53.68
C PHE A 343 13.44 -5.31 53.89
N GLU A 344 13.20 -4.85 55.13
CA GLU A 344 12.08 -3.94 55.42
C GLU A 344 12.24 -2.56 54.73
N ALA A 345 13.45 -2.00 54.66
CA ALA A 345 13.68 -0.75 53.92
C ALA A 345 13.37 -0.90 52.42
N SER A 346 13.88 -1.96 51.78
CA SER A 346 13.60 -2.24 50.36
C SER A 346 12.10 -2.47 50.10
N LYS A 347 11.45 -3.21 51.00
CA LYS A 347 10.02 -3.55 50.96
C LYS A 347 9.11 -2.32 51.12
N ILE A 348 9.47 -1.38 52.00
CA ILE A 348 8.75 -0.10 52.16
C ILE A 348 8.86 0.73 50.87
N VAL A 349 10.09 0.94 50.36
CA VAL A 349 10.30 1.72 49.13
C VAL A 349 9.60 1.08 47.93
N THR A 350 9.72 -0.24 47.75
CA THR A 350 9.05 -0.99 46.67
C THR A 350 7.53 -0.84 46.75
N LYS A 351 6.94 -1.00 47.95
CA LYS A 351 5.49 -0.80 48.14
C LYS A 351 5.08 0.62 47.74
N ASN A 352 5.79 1.63 48.23
CA ASN A 352 5.47 3.03 47.96
C ASN A 352 5.63 3.36 46.46
N TYR A 353 6.58 2.75 45.77
CA TYR A 353 6.79 2.94 44.32
C TYR A 353 5.70 2.27 43.48
N VAL A 354 5.23 1.09 43.86
CA VAL A 354 4.08 0.43 43.23
C VAL A 354 2.80 1.26 43.45
N LYS A 355 2.62 1.84 44.65
CA LYS A 355 1.53 2.79 44.93
C LYS A 355 1.62 4.06 44.07
N ILE A 356 2.78 4.74 44.03
CA ILE A 356 3.02 5.93 43.18
C ILE A 356 2.69 5.60 41.71
N GLY A 357 3.27 4.51 41.19
CA GLY A 357 3.04 4.04 39.83
C GLY A 357 1.57 3.76 39.54
N SER A 358 0.86 3.12 40.47
CA SER A 358 -0.56 2.84 40.36
C SER A 358 -1.43 4.11 40.33
N THR A 359 -1.10 5.11 41.16
CA THR A 359 -1.81 6.39 41.19
C THR A 359 -1.57 7.20 39.91
N VAL A 360 -0.33 7.35 39.44
CA VAL A 360 -0.04 8.14 38.23
C VAL A 360 -0.51 7.46 36.94
N LEU A 361 -0.64 6.13 36.91
CA LEU A 361 -1.24 5.38 35.80
C LEU A 361 -2.77 5.26 35.93
N GLY A 362 -3.38 5.79 36.99
CA GLY A 362 -4.82 5.81 37.21
C GLY A 362 -5.55 6.76 36.27
N GLY A 363 -6.81 6.44 35.95
CA GLY A 363 -7.62 7.20 34.98
C GLY A 363 -7.82 8.68 35.29
N SER A 364 -7.76 9.08 36.58
CA SER A 364 -7.79 10.48 37.01
C SER A 364 -6.51 11.25 36.67
N LYS A 365 -5.36 10.56 36.65
CA LYS A 365 -4.03 11.15 36.38
C LYS A 365 -3.57 11.01 34.93
N LEU A 366 -4.26 10.20 34.12
CA LEU A 366 -3.85 9.91 32.75
C LEU A 366 -3.84 11.15 31.82
N GLU A 367 -4.64 12.18 32.07
CA GLU A 367 -4.55 13.45 31.30
C GLU A 367 -3.24 14.22 31.61
N SER A 368 -2.67 14.09 32.80
CA SER A 368 -1.40 14.75 33.18
C SER A 368 -0.20 14.29 32.36
N TRP A 369 -0.26 13.07 31.84
CA TRP A 369 0.72 12.60 30.85
C TRP A 369 0.51 13.23 29.48
N GLN A 370 -0.71 13.61 29.11
CA GLN A 370 -1.00 14.27 27.82
C GLN A 370 -0.44 15.69 27.75
N ASP A 371 -0.17 16.29 28.91
CA ASP A 371 0.51 17.58 29.06
C ASP A 371 2.02 17.53 28.73
N LEU A 372 2.61 16.34 28.58
CA LEU A 372 4.02 16.16 28.21
C LEU A 372 4.20 15.95 26.70
N PRO A 373 5.21 16.58 26.05
CA PRO A 373 5.59 16.27 24.68
C PRO A 373 6.13 14.83 24.55
N GLY A 374 6.08 14.25 23.34
CA GLY A 374 6.31 12.80 23.11
C GLY A 374 7.62 12.24 23.67
N LEU A 375 8.73 12.96 23.48
CA LEU A 375 10.04 12.57 23.99
C LEU A 375 10.09 12.58 25.53
N GLU A 376 9.63 13.66 26.17
CA GLU A 376 9.61 13.78 27.63
C GLU A 376 8.66 12.76 28.25
N LYS A 377 7.44 12.59 27.70
CA LYS A 377 6.49 11.53 28.08
C LYS A 377 7.15 10.15 28.07
N THR A 378 7.89 9.84 27.00
CA THR A 378 8.61 8.57 26.86
C THR A 378 9.72 8.44 27.91
N ILE A 379 10.47 9.51 28.21
CA ILE A 379 11.50 9.53 29.25
C ILE A 379 10.87 9.33 30.65
N THR A 380 9.83 10.09 31.01
CA THR A 380 9.11 9.97 32.29
C THR A 380 8.54 8.56 32.49
N ALA A 381 7.91 7.99 31.46
CA ALA A 381 7.38 6.62 31.51
C ALA A 381 8.49 5.57 31.64
N THR A 382 9.64 5.79 30.99
CA THR A 382 10.82 4.91 31.09
C THR A 382 11.50 5.02 32.47
N ASN A 383 11.62 6.23 33.02
CA ASN A 383 12.10 6.49 34.38
C ASN A 383 11.21 5.81 35.43
N LEU A 384 9.88 5.95 35.32
CA LEU A 384 8.92 5.34 36.24
C LEU A 384 9.05 3.81 36.25
N LEU A 385 8.97 3.19 35.08
CA LEU A 385 9.07 1.73 34.90
C LEU A 385 10.40 1.20 35.43
N SER A 386 11.53 1.82 35.05
CA SER A 386 12.85 1.37 35.51
C SER A 386 13.08 1.58 37.02
N SER A 387 12.48 2.60 37.62
CA SER A 387 12.54 2.81 39.08
C SER A 387 11.73 1.76 39.85
N ILE A 388 10.56 1.36 39.35
CA ILE A 388 9.76 0.29 39.94
C ILE A 388 10.49 -1.05 39.79
N GLU A 389 11.00 -1.37 38.60
CA GLU A 389 11.78 -2.60 38.32
C GLU A 389 13.04 -2.68 39.23
N GLU A 390 13.79 -1.59 39.35
CA GLU A 390 14.98 -1.52 40.20
C GLU A 390 14.67 -1.63 41.71
N SER A 391 13.54 -1.08 42.17
CA SER A 391 13.07 -1.31 43.55
C SER A 391 12.77 -2.78 43.83
N GLY A 392 12.12 -3.46 42.88
CA GLY A 392 11.82 -4.90 42.95
C GLY A 392 13.07 -5.77 43.00
N PHE A 393 14.13 -5.42 42.26
CA PHE A 393 15.43 -6.08 42.35
C PHE A 393 16.07 -5.93 43.73
N LEU A 394 16.08 -4.73 44.31
CA LEU A 394 16.66 -4.50 45.65
C LEU A 394 15.89 -5.26 46.75
N LEU A 395 14.57 -5.39 46.60
CA LEU A 395 13.77 -6.28 47.44
C LEU A 395 14.15 -7.75 47.23
N ALA A 396 14.28 -8.20 45.97
CA ALA A 396 14.65 -9.56 45.63
C ALA A 396 16.01 -9.96 46.21
N GLU A 397 17.05 -9.14 46.06
CA GLU A 397 18.38 -9.41 46.65
C GLU A 397 18.27 -9.71 48.16
N ASN A 398 17.41 -8.99 48.88
CA ASN A 398 17.30 -9.05 50.33
C ASN A 398 16.27 -10.07 50.87
N LEU A 399 15.40 -10.62 50.01
CA LEU A 399 14.37 -11.63 50.31
C LEU A 399 14.95 -12.96 50.84
N GLY A 400 14.26 -13.62 51.78
CA GLY A 400 14.64 -14.94 52.29
C GLY A 400 14.32 -16.11 51.36
N SER A 401 14.82 -17.30 51.69
CA SER A 401 14.57 -18.54 50.95
C SER A 401 13.10 -18.98 51.05
N HIS A 402 12.49 -19.35 49.92
CA HIS A 402 11.06 -19.71 49.81
C HIS A 402 10.07 -18.60 50.20
N GLU A 403 10.53 -17.37 50.45
CA GLU A 403 9.63 -16.24 50.67
C GLU A 403 9.06 -15.72 49.33
N THR A 404 7.90 -15.08 49.41
CA THR A 404 7.27 -14.40 48.27
C THR A 404 6.58 -13.13 48.77
N VAL A 405 6.76 -12.02 48.04
CA VAL A 405 6.17 -10.73 48.36
C VAL A 405 5.39 -10.23 47.15
N THR A 406 4.07 -10.05 47.31
CA THR A 406 3.22 -9.38 46.34
C THR A 406 2.90 -7.97 46.83
N ASN A 407 3.07 -6.98 45.96
CA ASN A 407 2.58 -5.62 46.09
C ASN A 407 1.54 -5.40 44.99
N GLU A 408 0.27 -5.25 45.39
CA GLU A 408 -0.89 -5.27 44.50
C GLU A 408 -1.66 -3.95 44.63
N GLU A 409 -1.71 -3.16 43.57
CA GLU A 409 -2.41 -1.87 43.49
C GLU A 409 -3.16 -1.81 42.13
N GLY A 410 -4.21 -0.98 42.01
CA GLY A 410 -5.16 -1.05 40.88
C GLY A 410 -4.58 -0.94 39.46
N ASN A 411 -3.45 -0.24 39.24
CA ASN A 411 -2.82 -0.14 37.91
C ASN A 411 -1.42 -0.78 37.82
N VAL A 412 -0.85 -1.23 38.94
CA VAL A 412 0.46 -1.91 38.96
C VAL A 412 0.44 -3.05 39.99
N VAL A 413 0.87 -4.23 39.57
CA VAL A 413 1.15 -5.36 40.48
C VAL A 413 2.59 -5.82 40.29
N LEU A 414 3.29 -5.99 41.42
CA LEU A 414 4.66 -6.47 41.52
C LEU A 414 4.67 -7.72 42.39
N ASN A 415 5.41 -8.74 41.98
CA ASN A 415 5.52 -10.02 42.69
C ASN A 415 6.97 -10.51 42.66
N VAL A 416 7.55 -10.72 43.84
CA VAL A 416 8.94 -11.19 43.99
C VAL A 416 8.91 -12.58 44.62
N VAL A 417 9.50 -13.56 43.92
CA VAL A 417 9.49 -14.98 44.31
C VAL A 417 10.92 -15.48 44.50
N ALA A 418 11.25 -16.02 45.68
CA ALA A 418 12.48 -16.76 45.91
C ALA A 418 12.24 -18.27 45.77
N GLN A 419 12.35 -18.79 44.55
CA GLN A 419 12.04 -20.19 44.23
C GLN A 419 13.27 -21.09 44.37
N ASP A 420 13.15 -22.19 45.12
CA ASP A 420 14.08 -23.31 45.04
C ASP A 420 13.85 -24.09 43.74
N VAL A 421 14.89 -24.17 42.91
CA VAL A 421 14.86 -24.81 41.59
C VAL A 421 15.44 -26.24 41.65
N SER A 422 16.04 -26.63 42.78
CA SER A 422 16.73 -27.91 42.96
C SER A 422 15.79 -29.09 43.17
N SER A 423 14.58 -28.85 43.71
CA SER A 423 13.54 -29.88 43.89
C SER A 423 13.06 -30.45 42.55
N ASP A 424 13.01 -31.79 42.42
CA ASP A 424 12.55 -32.47 41.19
C ASP A 424 11.08 -32.20 40.86
N ASP A 425 10.22 -31.99 41.86
CA ASP A 425 8.79 -31.71 41.67
C ASP A 425 8.52 -30.34 41.01
N PHE A 426 9.45 -29.40 41.15
CA PHE A 426 9.34 -28.06 40.56
C PHE A 426 9.57 -28.06 39.04
N LYS A 427 8.80 -27.25 38.29
CA LYS A 427 8.80 -27.24 36.80
C LYS A 427 8.84 -25.86 36.14
N GLU A 428 8.18 -24.86 36.70
CA GLU A 428 8.03 -23.53 36.12
C GLU A 428 7.54 -22.54 37.19
N VAL A 429 7.87 -21.25 37.05
CA VAL A 429 7.16 -20.17 37.75
C VAL A 429 6.24 -19.49 36.76
N SER A 430 4.97 -19.30 37.14
CA SER A 430 3.98 -18.55 36.38
C SER A 430 3.50 -17.32 37.14
N PHE A 431 3.24 -16.23 36.42
CA PHE A 431 2.69 -14.99 36.94
C PHE A 431 1.62 -14.44 35.98
N PRO A 432 0.47 -13.94 36.46
CA PRO A 432 0.03 -13.97 37.86
C PRO A 432 -0.32 -15.39 38.34
N HIS A 433 -0.03 -15.69 39.61
CA HIS A 433 -0.45 -16.94 40.24
C HIS A 433 -1.72 -16.71 41.08
N PRO A 434 -2.87 -17.36 40.80
CA PRO A 434 -4.15 -17.01 41.43
C PRO A 434 -4.19 -17.08 42.96
N SER A 435 -3.33 -17.89 43.59
CA SER A 435 -3.25 -17.98 45.06
C SER A 435 -2.40 -16.87 45.72
N GLN A 436 -1.85 -15.93 44.95
CA GLN A 436 -0.95 -14.86 45.42
C GLN A 436 -1.52 -13.45 45.19
N LEU A 437 -2.71 -13.35 44.60
CA LEU A 437 -3.46 -12.11 44.37
C LEU A 437 -4.65 -12.02 45.32
N THR A 438 -4.94 -10.82 45.81
CA THR A 438 -5.99 -10.54 46.81
C THR A 438 -7.09 -9.61 46.30
N SER A 439 -6.82 -8.84 45.23
CA SER A 439 -7.82 -8.03 44.54
C SER A 439 -8.57 -8.86 43.49
N SER A 440 -9.86 -8.58 43.30
CA SER A 440 -10.65 -9.16 42.22
C SER A 440 -10.23 -8.65 40.84
N GLU A 441 -9.63 -7.45 40.77
CA GLU A 441 -9.29 -6.79 39.50
C GLU A 441 -8.12 -7.48 38.78
N TRP A 442 -7.15 -8.03 39.54
CA TRP A 442 -6.04 -8.81 38.97
C TRP A 442 -6.34 -10.30 38.87
N GLN A 443 -7.32 -10.84 39.62
CA GLN A 443 -7.71 -12.25 39.55
C GLN A 443 -8.40 -12.64 38.23
N ASP A 444 -9.09 -11.70 37.57
CA ASP A 444 -9.75 -11.91 36.27
C ASP A 444 -8.82 -11.69 35.05
N VAL A 445 -7.55 -11.32 35.26
CA VAL A 445 -6.60 -11.01 34.16
C VAL A 445 -6.06 -12.30 33.52
N THR A 446 -6.14 -12.38 32.19
CA THR A 446 -5.65 -13.51 31.39
C THR A 446 -4.23 -13.35 30.85
N ASP A 447 -3.67 -12.14 30.86
CA ASP A 447 -2.25 -11.91 30.56
C ASP A 447 -1.38 -12.70 31.55
N SER A 448 -0.40 -13.45 31.04
CA SER A 448 0.47 -14.27 31.88
C SER A 448 1.84 -14.54 31.28
N ILE A 449 2.84 -14.77 32.13
CA ILE A 449 4.20 -15.17 31.77
C ILE A 449 4.60 -16.43 32.53
N ILE A 450 5.22 -17.37 31.83
CA ILE A 450 5.69 -18.66 32.35
C ILE A 450 7.18 -18.79 32.05
N ILE A 451 7.99 -19.02 33.09
CA ILE A 451 9.43 -19.22 32.99
C ILE A 451 9.75 -20.68 33.36
N PRO A 452 10.32 -21.48 32.43
CA PRO A 452 10.58 -22.91 32.65
C PRO A 452 11.78 -23.15 33.57
N LYS A 453 11.79 -24.30 34.27
CA LYS A 453 12.85 -24.73 35.19
C LYS A 453 14.25 -24.60 34.61
N ALA A 454 14.47 -24.99 33.35
CA ALA A 454 15.81 -24.98 32.74
C ALA A 454 16.48 -23.60 32.81
N SER A 455 15.70 -22.54 32.55
CA SER A 455 16.18 -21.15 32.54
C SER A 455 16.30 -20.53 33.94
N LEU A 456 15.53 -21.04 34.91
CA LEU A 456 15.68 -20.71 36.33
C LEU A 456 16.92 -21.39 36.94
N LEU A 457 17.26 -22.58 36.46
CA LEU A 457 18.37 -23.40 36.98
C LEU A 457 19.73 -22.87 36.51
N ASP A 458 19.83 -22.45 35.24
CA ASP A 458 21.00 -21.75 34.67
C ASP A 458 21.35 -20.43 35.40
N ARG A 459 20.33 -19.73 35.92
CA ARG A 459 20.48 -18.49 36.69
C ARG A 459 20.34 -18.67 38.22
N SER A 460 20.34 -19.90 38.73
CA SER A 460 20.21 -20.16 40.16
C SER A 460 21.52 -19.91 40.91
N ASN A 461 21.42 -19.39 42.15
CA ASN A 461 22.53 -19.26 43.09
C ASN A 461 22.24 -20.14 44.30
N ASP A 462 23.16 -21.03 44.67
CA ASP A 462 22.96 -22.09 45.67
C ASP A 462 21.64 -22.88 45.50
N GLY A 463 21.21 -23.09 44.24
CA GLY A 463 19.98 -23.80 43.87
C GLY A 463 18.70 -22.97 43.91
N GLN A 464 18.76 -21.71 44.37
CA GLN A 464 17.61 -20.80 44.41
C GLN A 464 17.67 -19.77 43.27
N SER A 465 16.54 -19.53 42.61
CA SER A 465 16.35 -18.46 41.64
C SER A 465 15.39 -17.43 42.22
N LYS A 466 15.80 -16.17 42.24
CA LYS A 466 14.96 -15.05 42.64
C LYS A 466 14.44 -14.33 41.40
N VAL A 467 13.12 -14.22 41.29
CA VAL A 467 12.42 -13.67 40.12
C VAL A 467 11.60 -12.46 40.56
N VAL A 468 11.67 -11.38 39.79
CA VAL A 468 10.76 -10.23 39.92
C VAL A 468 9.81 -10.27 38.73
N PHE A 469 8.51 -10.18 39.00
CA PHE A 469 7.44 -10.02 38.01
C PHE A 469 6.71 -8.70 38.23
N LEU A 470 6.25 -8.11 37.13
CA LEU A 470 5.55 -6.83 37.11
C LEU A 470 4.48 -6.85 36.01
N ALA A 471 3.29 -6.30 36.28
CA ALA A 471 2.30 -5.97 35.26
C ALA A 471 1.79 -4.54 35.43
N TYR A 472 1.59 -3.85 34.30
CA TYR A 472 1.15 -2.46 34.23
C TYR A 472 -0.10 -2.31 33.37
N ASN A 473 -1.17 -1.74 33.96
CA ASN A 473 -2.30 -1.19 33.22
C ASN A 473 -1.92 0.19 32.64
N ASN A 474 -2.57 0.58 31.54
CA ASN A 474 -2.51 1.89 30.87
C ASN A 474 -1.14 2.35 30.30
N LEU A 475 0.00 1.92 30.86
CA LEU A 475 1.36 2.36 30.50
C LEU A 475 1.72 2.16 29.02
N GLY A 476 1.15 1.14 28.35
CA GLY A 476 1.30 0.93 26.90
C GLY A 476 0.81 2.10 26.05
N SER A 477 -0.14 2.91 26.55
CA SER A 477 -0.62 4.12 25.84
C SER A 477 0.36 5.31 25.90
N LEU A 478 1.39 5.23 26.74
CA LEU A 478 2.33 6.31 27.02
C LEU A 478 3.68 6.16 26.29
N LEU A 479 3.99 4.95 25.79
CA LEU A 479 5.25 4.60 25.14
C LEU A 479 5.09 4.55 23.61
N GLU A 480 5.69 5.51 22.91
CA GLU A 480 5.52 5.69 21.47
C GLU A 480 6.15 4.56 20.61
N SER A 481 5.49 4.17 19.52
CA SER A 481 5.91 3.07 18.62
C SER A 481 6.97 3.51 17.58
N ASN A 482 7.91 4.36 17.99
CA ASN A 482 8.81 5.10 17.09
C ASN A 482 9.86 4.26 16.33
N SER A 483 9.98 2.96 16.63
CA SER A 483 11.01 2.06 16.08
C SER A 483 10.56 1.16 14.91
N PHE A 484 9.28 1.08 14.56
CA PHE A 484 8.79 0.14 13.53
C PHE A 484 8.24 0.82 12.26
N GLY A 485 8.57 0.25 11.09
CA GLY A 485 8.10 0.72 9.78
C GLY A 485 8.98 1.81 9.13
N ASN A 486 8.64 2.18 7.89
CA ASN A 486 9.18 3.39 7.27
C ASN A 486 8.59 4.64 7.97
N GLU A 487 9.11 5.84 7.71
CA GLU A 487 8.61 7.08 8.33
C GLU A 487 7.10 7.32 8.08
N SER A 488 6.55 6.80 6.98
CA SER A 488 5.11 6.84 6.67
C SER A 488 4.26 5.75 7.36
N GLU A 489 4.87 4.88 8.16
CA GLU A 489 4.24 3.69 8.76
C GLU A 489 4.36 3.62 10.30
N LYS A 490 5.19 4.47 10.91
CA LYS A 490 5.39 4.53 12.38
C LYS A 490 4.07 4.77 13.12
N ASP A 491 3.28 5.75 12.66
CA ASP A 491 1.95 6.13 13.16
C ASP A 491 0.87 5.03 13.05
N ASN A 492 1.21 3.84 12.56
CA ASN A 492 0.26 2.75 12.37
C ASN A 492 0.26 1.78 13.55
N TYR A 493 1.41 1.55 14.21
CA TYR A 493 1.52 0.58 15.31
C TYR A 493 1.31 1.23 16.68
N VAL A 494 0.59 0.54 17.56
CA VAL A 494 0.46 0.88 18.99
C VAL A 494 0.55 -0.36 19.86
N VAL A 495 0.88 -0.17 21.14
CA VAL A 495 0.77 -1.23 22.16
C VAL A 495 -0.71 -1.55 22.38
N ASN A 496 -1.09 -2.82 22.27
CA ASN A 496 -2.48 -3.29 22.35
C ASN A 496 -2.69 -4.39 23.40
N SER A 497 -1.83 -4.48 24.39
CA SER A 497 -1.95 -5.36 25.56
C SER A 497 -1.62 -4.59 26.85
N ARG A 498 -1.72 -5.23 28.01
CA ARG A 498 -0.99 -4.79 29.20
C ARG A 498 0.52 -4.97 28.98
N ILE A 499 1.36 -4.29 29.76
CA ILE A 499 2.81 -4.56 29.75
C ILE A 499 3.09 -5.56 30.88
N ILE A 500 3.67 -6.71 30.55
CA ILE A 500 4.19 -7.68 31.51
C ILE A 500 5.72 -7.65 31.46
N SER A 501 6.35 -7.61 32.62
CA SER A 501 7.79 -7.68 32.79
C SER A 501 8.17 -8.82 33.73
N ALA A 502 9.31 -9.43 33.46
CA ALA A 502 9.92 -10.39 34.35
C ALA A 502 11.45 -10.27 34.27
N SER A 503 12.14 -10.56 35.37
CA SER A 503 13.60 -10.45 35.44
C SER A 503 14.22 -11.37 36.50
N ILE A 504 15.50 -11.75 36.28
CA ILE A 504 16.25 -12.70 37.13
C ILE A 504 17.72 -12.26 37.21
N GLY A 505 18.21 -12.00 38.42
CA GLY A 505 19.59 -11.55 38.67
C GLY A 505 19.88 -10.13 38.18
N ASP A 506 21.15 -9.75 38.07
CA ASP A 506 21.53 -8.39 37.65
C ASP A 506 21.04 -8.09 36.21
N PRO A 507 20.23 -7.03 35.98
CA PRO A 507 19.67 -6.69 34.66
C PRO A 507 20.75 -6.34 33.61
N ARG A 508 22.00 -6.09 34.04
CA ARG A 508 23.14 -5.86 33.14
C ARG A 508 23.65 -7.16 32.50
N ILE A 509 23.25 -8.34 33.01
CA ILE A 509 23.66 -9.66 32.50
C ILE A 509 22.61 -10.19 31.52
N SER A 510 22.66 -9.67 30.29
CA SER A 510 21.78 -10.07 29.17
C SER A 510 22.27 -11.34 28.45
N SER A 511 22.39 -12.46 29.18
CA SER A 511 22.46 -13.79 28.56
C SER A 511 21.06 -14.26 28.13
N ASN A 512 20.98 -14.95 26.99
CA ASN A 512 19.75 -15.62 26.56
C ASN A 512 19.36 -16.72 27.56
N LEU A 513 18.06 -16.98 27.67
CA LEU A 513 17.50 -18.12 28.41
C LEU A 513 17.83 -19.45 27.73
N ALA A 514 17.99 -20.51 28.52
CA ALA A 514 18.20 -21.88 28.03
C ALA A 514 16.97 -22.42 27.28
N GLU A 515 15.79 -22.16 27.83
CA GLU A 515 14.47 -22.36 27.22
C GLU A 515 13.68 -21.04 27.26
N PRO A 516 12.99 -20.64 26.19
CA PRO A 516 12.34 -19.34 26.11
C PRO A 516 11.15 -19.24 27.06
N ALA A 517 10.94 -18.06 27.64
CA ALA A 517 9.74 -17.75 28.41
C ALA A 517 8.52 -17.72 27.47
N VAL A 518 7.40 -18.26 27.93
CA VAL A 518 6.12 -18.25 27.20
C VAL A 518 5.25 -17.16 27.81
N ILE A 519 4.69 -16.28 26.97
CA ILE A 519 3.90 -15.14 27.41
C ILE A 519 2.57 -15.15 26.65
N VAL A 520 1.46 -15.06 27.38
CA VAL A 520 0.11 -14.90 26.82
C VAL A 520 -0.32 -13.47 27.05
N PHE A 521 -0.84 -12.82 26.00
CA PHE A 521 -1.37 -11.46 26.07
C PHE A 521 -2.82 -11.39 25.60
N GLU A 522 -3.65 -10.63 26.32
CA GLU A 522 -4.98 -10.18 25.92
C GLU A 522 -4.88 -8.97 24.98
N HIS A 523 -5.81 -8.86 24.02
CA HIS A 523 -5.91 -7.71 23.11
C HIS A 523 -6.87 -6.65 23.66
N ASN A 524 -6.34 -5.50 24.07
CA ASN A 524 -7.11 -4.33 24.52
C ASN A 524 -8.15 -3.87 23.45
N ASN A 525 -7.86 -4.10 22.16
CA ASN A 525 -8.76 -3.83 21.05
C ASN A 525 -8.66 -4.89 19.95
N VAL A 526 -9.70 -5.71 19.81
CA VAL A 526 -9.84 -6.79 18.82
C VAL A 526 -9.93 -6.32 17.35
N ASN A 527 -10.04 -5.01 17.10
CA ASN A 527 -10.17 -4.47 15.73
C ASN A 527 -8.81 -4.20 15.06
N PHE A 528 -7.70 -4.28 15.79
CA PHE A 528 -6.35 -4.09 15.25
C PHE A 528 -5.82 -5.40 14.65
N SER A 529 -4.86 -5.33 13.73
CA SER A 529 -4.32 -6.51 13.05
C SER A 529 -2.81 -6.61 13.12
N SER A 530 -2.27 -7.76 12.70
CA SER A 530 -0.83 -8.02 12.60
C SER A 530 -0.10 -7.87 13.96
N PRO A 531 -0.40 -8.73 14.96
CA PRO A 531 0.25 -8.68 16.26
C PRO A 531 1.74 -9.02 16.18
N MET A 532 2.54 -8.26 16.93
CA MET A 532 3.99 -8.40 17.02
C MET A 532 4.43 -8.49 18.49
N CYS A 533 4.90 -9.68 18.88
CA CYS A 533 5.56 -9.93 20.16
C CYS A 533 6.80 -9.05 20.29
N SER A 534 6.77 -8.07 21.20
CA SER A 534 7.79 -7.04 21.31
C SER A 534 8.26 -6.86 22.76
N PHE A 535 9.47 -6.33 22.93
CA PHE A 535 10.02 -5.93 24.22
C PHE A 535 10.53 -4.49 24.18
N LEU A 536 10.56 -3.83 25.34
CA LEU A 536 11.07 -2.48 25.49
C LEU A 536 12.59 -2.52 25.66
N LYS A 537 13.32 -2.00 24.67
CA LYS A 537 14.78 -1.91 24.69
C LYS A 537 15.21 -0.53 25.16
N PHE A 538 15.73 -0.45 26.37
CA PHE A 538 16.32 0.78 26.91
C PHE A 538 17.53 1.24 26.08
N LYS A 539 17.63 2.57 25.89
CA LYS A 539 18.76 3.28 25.27
C LYS A 539 19.13 4.47 26.14
N ASN A 540 20.43 4.71 26.29
CA ASN A 540 20.93 5.97 26.82
C ASN A 540 21.00 6.98 25.67
N SER A 541 20.09 7.94 25.69
CA SER A 541 20.15 9.11 24.81
C SER A 541 21.04 10.17 25.45
N THR A 542 21.92 10.78 24.66
CA THR A 542 22.70 11.96 25.08
C THR A 542 22.22 13.15 24.28
N ASP A 543 21.60 14.15 24.92
CA ASP A 543 21.21 15.36 24.20
C ASP A 543 22.46 16.17 23.81
N SER A 544 22.59 16.44 22.52
CA SER A 544 23.69 17.20 21.92
C SER A 544 23.82 18.64 22.43
N ASN A 545 22.81 19.18 23.11
CA ASN A 545 22.78 20.56 23.59
C ASN A 545 23.22 20.71 25.06
N ASP A 546 23.11 19.66 25.87
CA ASP A 546 23.17 19.75 27.34
C ASP A 546 24.09 18.70 28.01
N ASN A 547 24.52 17.66 27.28
CA ASN A 547 25.29 16.50 27.79
C ASN A 547 24.57 15.64 28.84
N THR A 548 23.30 15.92 29.14
CA THR A 548 22.47 15.09 30.01
C THR A 548 22.18 13.74 29.35
N VAL A 549 22.22 12.69 30.16
CA VAL A 549 21.99 11.30 29.73
C VAL A 549 20.57 10.90 30.11
N SER A 550 19.64 10.99 29.17
CA SER A 550 18.25 10.57 29.35
C SER A 550 18.06 9.10 28.98
N LEU A 551 17.15 8.42 29.69
CA LEU A 551 16.83 7.01 29.45
C LEU A 551 15.56 6.93 28.60
N THR A 552 15.64 6.33 27.42
CA THR A 552 14.50 6.17 26.50
C THR A 552 14.26 4.70 26.20
N GLY A 553 13.01 4.24 26.32
CA GLY A 553 12.58 2.93 25.84
C GLY A 553 12.22 2.95 24.35
N ASP A 554 12.69 1.96 23.59
CA ASP A 554 12.34 1.76 22.18
C ASP A 554 11.90 0.31 21.95
N TRP A 555 10.74 0.09 21.35
CA TRP A 555 10.22 -1.28 21.13
C TRP A 555 11.03 -2.06 20.08
N SER A 556 11.23 -3.36 20.32
CA SER A 556 11.93 -4.28 19.41
C SER A 556 11.34 -5.70 19.46
N ASP A 557 11.45 -6.43 18.36
CA ASP A 557 11.02 -7.83 18.17
C ASP A 557 12.17 -8.85 18.36
N THR A 558 13.41 -8.36 18.45
CA THR A 558 14.62 -9.21 18.35
C THR A 558 14.75 -10.25 19.47
N GLY A 559 14.46 -11.52 19.16
CA GLY A 559 14.54 -12.63 20.11
C GLY A 559 13.19 -13.01 20.75
N CYS A 560 12.10 -12.38 20.33
CA CYS A 560 10.73 -12.83 20.56
C CYS A 560 10.13 -13.37 19.26
N THR A 561 9.28 -14.39 19.37
CA THR A 561 8.54 -15.00 18.25
C THR A 561 7.11 -15.30 18.64
N MET A 562 6.15 -15.03 17.76
CA MET A 562 4.75 -15.39 17.96
C MET A 562 4.56 -16.90 17.72
N THR A 563 4.05 -17.61 18.72
CA THR A 563 3.77 -19.05 18.66
C THR A 563 2.36 -19.32 18.14
N GLY A 564 1.42 -18.42 18.41
CA GLY A 564 0.04 -18.49 17.93
C GLY A 564 -0.73 -17.21 18.28
N THR A 565 -1.84 -16.95 17.59
CA THR A 565 -2.70 -15.78 17.82
C THR A 565 -4.14 -16.09 17.43
N ASN A 566 -5.09 -15.43 18.08
CA ASN A 566 -6.51 -15.39 17.74
C ASN A 566 -7.02 -13.94 17.91
N ASP A 567 -8.30 -13.67 17.67
CA ASP A 567 -8.84 -12.31 17.68
C ASP A 567 -8.68 -11.57 19.04
N THR A 568 -8.65 -12.30 20.16
CA THR A 568 -8.59 -11.74 21.52
C THR A 568 -7.27 -11.95 22.25
N HIS A 569 -6.43 -12.90 21.83
CA HIS A 569 -5.17 -13.22 22.51
C HIS A 569 -4.03 -13.57 21.55
N THR A 570 -2.79 -13.25 21.95
CA THR A 570 -1.56 -13.67 21.27
C THR A 570 -0.61 -14.36 22.23
N VAL A 571 0.03 -15.45 21.79
CA VAL A 571 1.03 -16.21 22.54
C VAL A 571 2.41 -15.99 21.95
N CYS A 572 3.32 -15.48 22.77
CA CYS A 572 4.70 -15.18 22.47
C CYS A 572 5.65 -16.17 23.13
N SER A 573 6.81 -16.38 22.50
CA SER A 573 7.95 -17.11 23.05
C SER A 573 9.18 -16.21 22.94
N CYS A 574 9.81 -15.86 24.05
CA CYS A 574 10.91 -14.89 24.12
C CYS A 574 12.16 -15.49 24.77
N THR A 575 13.32 -15.25 24.16
CA THR A 575 14.62 -15.85 24.52
C THR A 575 15.40 -15.08 25.59
N HIS A 576 14.80 -14.07 26.21
CA HIS A 576 15.38 -13.17 27.20
C HIS A 576 14.28 -12.71 28.17
N LEU A 577 14.63 -11.89 29.16
CA LEU A 577 13.72 -11.36 30.18
C LEU A 577 13.88 -9.85 30.29
N THR A 578 12.78 -9.12 30.09
CA THR A 578 12.64 -7.66 29.99
C THR A 578 11.15 -7.30 30.16
N ASN A 579 10.78 -6.06 29.83
CA ASN A 579 9.40 -5.58 29.74
C ASN A 579 8.83 -5.91 28.34
N PHE A 580 7.71 -6.63 28.26
CA PHE A 580 7.09 -7.17 27.05
C PHE A 580 5.68 -6.64 26.80
N ALA A 581 5.28 -6.56 25.52
CA ALA A 581 3.92 -6.27 25.10
C ALA A 581 3.63 -6.73 23.66
N ILE A 582 2.35 -6.76 23.26
CA ILE A 582 1.95 -6.88 21.86
C ILE A 582 1.82 -5.48 21.25
N LEU A 583 2.51 -5.25 20.13
CA LEU A 583 2.18 -4.14 19.22
C LEU A 583 1.24 -4.66 18.13
N MET A 584 0.20 -3.90 17.81
CA MET A 584 -0.72 -4.18 16.71
C MET A 584 -0.91 -2.94 15.84
N ASN A 585 -1.26 -3.16 14.58
CA ASN A 585 -1.53 -2.09 13.64
C ASN A 585 -2.97 -1.56 13.79
N THR A 586 -3.08 -0.29 14.19
CA THR A 586 -4.33 0.50 14.32
C THR A 586 -5.01 0.73 12.98
N LYS A 587 -4.22 1.12 11.97
CA LYS A 587 -4.58 1.09 10.55
C LYS A 587 -4.33 -0.32 10.04
N GLY A 588 -4.95 -1.29 10.71
CA GLY A 588 -4.86 -2.70 10.37
C GLY A 588 -5.14 -2.90 8.89
N THR A 589 -4.69 -4.03 8.35
CA THR A 589 -4.87 -4.34 6.93
C THR A 589 -6.01 -5.35 6.68
N PRO A 590 -7.27 -5.12 7.13
CA PRO A 590 -8.36 -5.42 6.23
C PRO A 590 -8.13 -4.60 4.97
N ILE A 591 -8.13 -5.26 3.81
CA ILE A 591 -8.27 -4.57 2.53
C ILE A 591 -9.54 -3.73 2.66
N SER A 592 -9.40 -2.39 2.63
CA SER A 592 -10.49 -1.45 2.92
C SER A 592 -11.77 -1.90 2.22
N GLN A 593 -12.88 -2.06 2.94
CA GLN A 593 -14.04 -2.82 2.45
C GLN A 593 -14.56 -2.30 1.10
N SER A 594 -14.43 -1.01 0.83
CA SER A 594 -14.69 -0.42 -0.50
C SER A 594 -13.76 -0.96 -1.59
N HIS A 595 -12.44 -0.98 -1.36
CA HIS A 595 -11.45 -1.52 -2.30
C HIS A 595 -11.52 -3.05 -2.42
N GLY A 596 -11.77 -3.78 -1.34
CA GLY A 596 -11.95 -5.24 -1.36
C GLY A 596 -13.19 -5.65 -2.16
N PHE A 597 -14.32 -4.98 -1.91
CA PHE A 597 -15.54 -5.14 -2.69
C PHE A 597 -15.33 -4.77 -4.16
N VAL A 598 -14.71 -3.61 -4.46
CA VAL A 598 -14.43 -3.17 -5.82
C VAL A 598 -13.48 -4.13 -6.55
N LEU A 599 -12.43 -4.64 -5.90
CA LEU A 599 -11.51 -5.62 -6.48
C LEU A 599 -12.21 -6.96 -6.75
N SER A 600 -13.06 -7.44 -5.83
CA SER A 600 -13.87 -8.65 -6.02
C SER A 600 -14.85 -8.48 -7.18
N VAL A 601 -15.60 -7.37 -7.23
CA VAL A 601 -16.54 -7.05 -8.32
C VAL A 601 -15.82 -6.94 -9.67
N ILE A 602 -14.67 -6.27 -9.75
CA ILE A 602 -13.86 -6.18 -10.98
C ILE A 602 -13.33 -7.57 -11.39
N THR A 603 -12.96 -8.41 -10.44
CA THR A 603 -12.43 -9.76 -10.69
C THR A 603 -13.53 -10.70 -11.20
N TYR A 604 -14.71 -10.72 -10.56
CA TYR A 604 -15.87 -11.49 -11.01
C TYR A 604 -16.36 -11.02 -12.40
N ILE A 605 -16.62 -9.72 -12.59
CA ILE A 605 -17.05 -9.18 -13.90
C ILE A 605 -15.99 -9.44 -14.98
N GLY A 606 -14.71 -9.27 -14.63
CA GLY A 606 -13.58 -9.49 -15.52
C GLY A 606 -13.47 -10.93 -16.02
N PHE A 607 -13.44 -11.91 -15.10
CA PHE A 607 -13.36 -13.32 -15.48
C PHE A 607 -14.61 -13.80 -16.22
N ILE A 608 -15.81 -13.33 -15.86
CA ILE A 608 -17.04 -13.62 -16.63
C ILE A 608 -16.90 -13.14 -18.08
N LEU A 609 -16.40 -11.92 -18.30
CA LEU A 609 -16.16 -11.38 -19.65
C LEU A 609 -15.07 -12.17 -20.41
N SER A 610 -13.97 -12.50 -19.74
CA SER A 610 -12.87 -13.28 -20.32
C SER A 610 -13.32 -14.69 -20.74
N SER A 611 -14.01 -15.39 -19.84
CA SER A 611 -14.56 -16.74 -20.08
C SER A 611 -15.60 -16.76 -21.20
N ILE A 612 -16.44 -15.73 -21.35
CA ILE A 612 -17.34 -15.60 -22.50
C ILE A 612 -16.54 -15.48 -23.81
N CYS A 613 -15.49 -14.65 -23.85
CA CYS A 613 -14.64 -14.51 -25.02
C CYS A 613 -13.89 -15.82 -25.36
N LEU A 614 -13.33 -16.51 -24.36
CA LEU A 614 -12.65 -17.79 -24.53
C LEU A 614 -13.60 -18.91 -24.98
N LEU A 615 -14.83 -18.95 -24.45
CA LEU A 615 -15.87 -19.89 -24.87
C LEU A 615 -16.28 -19.67 -26.32
N LEU A 616 -16.49 -18.43 -26.74
CA LEU A 616 -16.80 -18.08 -28.13
C LEU A 616 -15.64 -18.44 -29.07
N ALA A 617 -14.39 -18.21 -28.66
CA ALA A 617 -13.21 -18.62 -29.42
C ALA A 617 -13.10 -20.15 -29.54
N PHE A 618 -13.29 -20.88 -28.44
CA PHE A 618 -13.31 -22.35 -28.42
C PHE A 618 -14.39 -22.93 -29.33
N ILE A 619 -15.65 -22.47 -29.22
CA ILE A 619 -16.76 -22.90 -30.08
C ILE A 619 -16.41 -22.66 -31.56
N THR A 620 -15.81 -21.51 -31.87
CA THR A 620 -15.42 -21.14 -33.23
C THR A 620 -14.36 -22.11 -33.81
N PHE A 621 -13.33 -22.48 -33.05
CA PHE A 621 -12.31 -23.43 -33.51
C PHE A 621 -12.74 -24.91 -33.41
N ALA A 622 -13.79 -25.23 -32.66
CA ALA A 622 -14.34 -26.58 -32.53
C ALA A 622 -15.41 -26.90 -33.59
N TYR A 623 -16.30 -25.95 -33.90
CA TYR A 623 -17.47 -26.17 -34.77
C TYR A 623 -17.14 -26.08 -36.27
N PHE A 624 -16.35 -25.08 -36.68
CA PHE A 624 -16.02 -24.86 -38.09
C PHE A 624 -14.90 -25.79 -38.57
N LYS A 625 -15.27 -27.00 -39.03
CA LYS A 625 -14.35 -27.99 -39.61
C LYS A 625 -13.42 -27.41 -40.70
N ASN A 626 -13.92 -26.45 -41.48
CA ASN A 626 -13.16 -25.73 -42.52
C ASN A 626 -11.97 -24.91 -41.99
N LEU A 627 -11.91 -24.66 -40.67
CA LEU A 627 -10.83 -23.92 -40.00
C LEU A 627 -9.85 -24.86 -39.25
N GLN A 628 -10.02 -26.18 -39.32
CA GLN A 628 -9.36 -27.12 -38.41
C GLN A 628 -7.92 -27.49 -38.85
N ASN A 629 -7.03 -26.50 -38.87
CA ASN A 629 -5.59 -26.66 -39.09
C ASN A 629 -4.81 -26.92 -37.77
N ASP A 630 -3.54 -27.33 -37.85
CA ASP A 630 -2.69 -27.68 -36.69
C ASP A 630 -2.49 -26.46 -35.75
N ARG A 631 -2.20 -25.28 -36.31
CA ARG A 631 -2.17 -24.00 -35.57
C ARG A 631 -3.49 -23.69 -34.85
N ASN A 632 -4.63 -23.93 -35.49
CA ASN A 632 -5.94 -23.70 -34.87
C ASN A 632 -6.30 -24.78 -33.84
N THR A 633 -5.70 -25.97 -33.94
CA THR A 633 -5.80 -27.02 -32.92
C THR A 633 -5.05 -26.62 -31.64
N ILE A 634 -3.87 -26.02 -31.77
CA ILE A 634 -3.12 -25.40 -30.66
C ILE A 634 -3.97 -24.30 -30.01
N HIS A 635 -4.49 -23.34 -30.80
CA HIS A 635 -5.35 -22.26 -30.28
C HIS A 635 -6.60 -22.78 -29.55
N LYS A 636 -7.30 -23.78 -30.11
CA LYS A 636 -8.45 -24.42 -29.46
C LYS A 636 -8.09 -25.02 -28.09
N ASN A 637 -6.95 -25.70 -28.00
CA ASN A 637 -6.51 -26.33 -26.74
C ASN A 637 -6.02 -25.28 -25.73
N LEU A 638 -5.36 -24.21 -26.17
CA LEU A 638 -5.00 -23.07 -25.32
C LEU A 638 -6.25 -22.39 -24.74
N CYS A 639 -7.26 -22.12 -25.57
CA CYS A 639 -8.54 -21.55 -25.12
C CYS A 639 -9.22 -22.42 -24.06
N VAL A 640 -9.26 -23.75 -24.24
CA VAL A 640 -9.95 -24.64 -23.28
C VAL A 640 -9.18 -24.80 -21.97
N CYS A 641 -7.84 -24.78 -21.99
CA CYS A 641 -7.05 -24.79 -20.75
C CYS A 641 -7.27 -23.51 -19.94
N LEU A 642 -7.23 -22.34 -20.60
CA LEU A 642 -7.48 -21.06 -19.94
C LEU A 642 -8.92 -20.94 -19.42
N LEU A 643 -9.92 -21.34 -20.20
CA LEU A 643 -11.33 -21.30 -19.80
C LEU A 643 -11.60 -22.19 -18.57
N ILE A 644 -11.06 -23.41 -18.53
CA ILE A 644 -11.22 -24.29 -17.38
C ILE A 644 -10.48 -23.71 -16.15
N ALA A 645 -9.29 -23.14 -16.34
CA ALA A 645 -8.54 -22.53 -15.26
C ALA A 645 -9.24 -21.28 -14.67
N GLU A 646 -9.81 -20.40 -15.50
CA GLU A 646 -10.61 -19.25 -15.04
C GLU A 646 -11.82 -19.69 -14.22
N ILE A 647 -12.56 -20.70 -14.68
CA ILE A 647 -13.74 -21.24 -13.99
C ILE A 647 -13.36 -21.86 -12.64
N ILE A 648 -12.27 -22.64 -12.58
CA ILE A 648 -11.79 -23.23 -11.33
C ILE A 648 -11.25 -22.16 -10.38
N PHE A 649 -10.59 -21.11 -10.90
CA PHE A 649 -10.06 -20.02 -10.09
C PHE A 649 -11.20 -19.25 -9.44
N MET A 650 -12.24 -18.90 -10.22
CA MET A 650 -13.47 -18.28 -9.73
C MET A 650 -14.16 -19.14 -8.65
N ALA A 651 -14.29 -20.46 -8.88
CA ALA A 651 -14.86 -21.39 -7.90
C ALA A 651 -13.98 -21.63 -6.64
N GLY A 652 -12.73 -21.19 -6.67
CA GLY A 652 -11.77 -21.28 -5.57
C GLY A 652 -11.77 -20.08 -4.62
N ILE A 653 -12.30 -18.92 -5.03
CA ILE A 653 -12.27 -17.67 -4.25
C ILE A 653 -12.98 -17.85 -2.90
N ASP A 654 -14.17 -18.46 -2.90
CA ASP A 654 -15.04 -18.54 -1.72
C ASP A 654 -14.92 -19.87 -0.93
N GLN A 655 -13.88 -20.69 -1.18
CA GLN A 655 -13.78 -22.07 -0.65
C GLN A 655 -12.56 -22.38 0.25
N ALA A 656 -11.82 -21.37 0.71
CA ALA A 656 -10.67 -21.55 1.61
C ALA A 656 -11.00 -22.34 2.90
N SER A 657 -12.23 -22.23 3.42
CA SER A 657 -12.69 -22.90 4.64
C SER A 657 -12.87 -24.43 4.54
N ARG A 658 -12.58 -25.05 3.39
CA ARG A 658 -12.70 -26.50 3.15
C ARG A 658 -11.40 -27.05 2.57
N GLY A 659 -10.40 -27.29 3.42
CA GLY A 659 -9.05 -27.74 3.04
C GLY A 659 -9.01 -28.76 1.89
N ALA A 660 -9.72 -29.89 2.00
CA ALA A 660 -9.74 -30.92 0.95
C ALA A 660 -10.25 -30.42 -0.43
N MET A 661 -11.23 -29.51 -0.47
CA MET A 661 -11.66 -28.88 -1.73
C MET A 661 -10.62 -27.87 -2.22
N CYS A 662 -10.02 -27.13 -1.30
CA CYS A 662 -8.99 -26.13 -1.57
C CYS A 662 -7.72 -26.75 -2.19
N THR A 663 -7.30 -27.93 -1.71
CA THR A 663 -6.23 -28.76 -2.27
C THR A 663 -6.55 -29.25 -3.69
N VAL A 664 -7.77 -29.74 -3.93
CA VAL A 664 -8.21 -30.17 -5.27
C VAL A 664 -8.24 -28.99 -6.26
N VAL A 665 -8.72 -27.82 -5.83
CA VAL A 665 -8.67 -26.58 -6.61
C VAL A 665 -7.22 -26.20 -6.95
N ALA A 666 -6.32 -26.17 -5.96
CA ALA A 666 -4.91 -25.82 -6.17
C ALA A 666 -4.20 -26.79 -7.14
N LEU A 667 -4.43 -28.10 -7.02
CA LEU A 667 -3.91 -29.13 -7.93
C LEU A 667 -4.38 -28.93 -9.38
N LEU A 668 -5.68 -28.70 -9.58
CA LEU A 668 -6.26 -28.50 -10.91
C LEU A 668 -5.77 -27.19 -11.55
N LEU A 669 -5.68 -26.10 -10.78
CA LEU A 669 -5.14 -24.84 -11.26
C LEU A 669 -3.68 -24.97 -11.68
N HIS A 670 -2.84 -25.64 -10.87
CA HIS A 670 -1.44 -25.90 -11.20
C HIS A 670 -1.33 -26.61 -12.56
N TYR A 671 -2.12 -27.66 -12.78
CA TYR A 671 -2.15 -28.40 -14.03
C TYR A 671 -2.62 -27.57 -15.23
N PHE A 672 -3.78 -26.88 -15.14
CA PHE A 672 -4.34 -26.18 -16.29
C PHE A 672 -3.54 -24.93 -16.70
N PHE A 673 -2.94 -24.20 -15.74
CA PHE A 673 -2.06 -23.08 -16.08
C PHE A 673 -0.75 -23.56 -16.71
N LEU A 674 -0.12 -24.62 -16.18
CA LEU A 674 1.09 -25.19 -16.77
C LEU A 674 0.82 -25.79 -18.18
N ALA A 675 -0.37 -26.36 -18.40
CA ALA A 675 -0.83 -26.78 -19.72
C ALA A 675 -1.03 -25.59 -20.68
N ALA A 676 -1.59 -24.46 -20.23
CA ALA A 676 -1.69 -23.26 -21.05
C ALA A 676 -0.31 -22.74 -21.50
N PHE A 677 0.69 -22.72 -20.60
CA PHE A 677 2.08 -22.43 -20.95
C PHE A 677 2.66 -23.42 -21.97
N ALA A 678 2.42 -24.72 -21.81
CA ALA A 678 2.88 -25.75 -22.75
C ALA A 678 2.24 -25.59 -24.16
N TRP A 679 0.93 -25.33 -24.24
CA TRP A 679 0.25 -25.05 -25.51
C TRP A 679 0.71 -23.75 -26.17
N MET A 680 1.06 -22.71 -25.39
CA MET A 680 1.69 -21.49 -25.91
C MET A 680 3.08 -21.75 -26.50
N CYS A 681 3.90 -22.59 -25.85
CA CYS A 681 5.22 -22.95 -26.38
C CYS A 681 5.12 -23.74 -27.71
N LEU A 682 4.13 -24.62 -27.82
CA LEU A 682 3.79 -25.26 -29.09
C LEU A 682 3.38 -24.26 -30.18
N GLU A 683 2.81 -23.09 -29.84
CA GLU A 683 2.53 -22.05 -30.84
C GLU A 683 3.83 -21.45 -31.42
N GLY A 684 4.81 -21.12 -30.58
CA GLY A 684 6.11 -20.60 -31.03
C GLY A 684 6.90 -21.62 -31.87
N ILE A 685 6.86 -22.89 -31.47
CA ILE A 685 7.47 -24.00 -32.23
C ILE A 685 6.76 -24.20 -33.58
N GLN A 686 5.41 -24.17 -33.61
CA GLN A 686 4.63 -24.28 -34.85
C GLN A 686 4.84 -23.08 -35.78
N LEU A 687 5.04 -21.88 -35.23
CA LEU A 687 5.37 -20.66 -35.96
C LEU A 687 6.77 -20.77 -36.60
N TYR A 688 7.76 -21.25 -35.86
CA TYR A 688 9.12 -21.50 -36.35
C TYR A 688 9.14 -22.50 -37.52
N PHE A 689 8.52 -23.68 -37.37
CA PHE A 689 8.47 -24.68 -38.45
C PHE A 689 7.80 -24.14 -39.72
N MET A 690 6.72 -23.37 -39.57
CA MET A 690 5.99 -22.74 -40.69
C MET A 690 6.80 -21.68 -41.45
N LEU A 691 7.92 -21.20 -40.90
CA LEU A 691 8.83 -20.24 -41.56
C LEU A 691 10.08 -20.92 -42.15
N VAL A 692 10.50 -22.07 -41.62
CA VAL A 692 11.69 -22.81 -42.08
C VAL A 692 11.32 -23.87 -43.13
N GLU A 693 10.25 -24.62 -42.90
CA GLU A 693 9.86 -25.76 -43.73
C GLU A 693 8.81 -25.32 -44.77
N VAL A 694 9.31 -24.68 -45.83
CA VAL A 694 8.48 -24.11 -46.93
C VAL A 694 7.95 -25.19 -47.90
N PHE A 695 8.45 -26.43 -47.80
CA PHE A 695 8.00 -27.58 -48.59
C PHE A 695 7.01 -28.46 -47.80
N GLU A 696 6.08 -29.10 -48.52
CA GLU A 696 4.86 -29.66 -47.94
C GLU A 696 5.12 -30.80 -46.93
N ALA A 697 4.80 -30.55 -45.66
CA ALA A 697 4.79 -31.58 -44.63
C ALA A 697 3.55 -32.48 -44.76
N GLU A 698 3.69 -33.58 -45.50
CA GLU A 698 2.62 -34.52 -45.89
C GLU A 698 1.89 -35.24 -44.71
N SER A 699 2.29 -34.99 -43.45
CA SER A 699 1.63 -35.55 -42.26
C SER A 699 1.38 -34.50 -41.16
N SER A 700 0.17 -34.54 -40.58
CA SER A 700 -0.23 -33.64 -39.49
C SER A 700 0.47 -33.97 -38.18
N ARG A 701 1.01 -32.94 -37.53
CA ARG A 701 1.91 -33.06 -36.36
C ARG A 701 1.17 -33.18 -35.03
N ARG A 702 -0.17 -33.10 -35.05
CA ARG A 702 -1.09 -33.22 -33.89
C ARG A 702 -0.77 -34.40 -32.96
N LYS A 703 -0.29 -35.53 -33.50
CA LYS A 703 0.09 -36.73 -32.73
C LYS A 703 1.16 -36.44 -31.65
N TYR A 704 2.05 -35.49 -31.89
CA TYR A 704 3.11 -35.10 -30.96
C TYR A 704 2.70 -33.92 -30.06
N TYR A 705 1.81 -33.05 -30.53
CA TYR A 705 1.37 -31.87 -29.78
C TYR A 705 0.51 -32.23 -28.55
N TYR A 706 -0.38 -33.21 -28.67
CA TYR A 706 -1.21 -33.66 -27.54
C TYR A 706 -0.42 -34.25 -26.36
N PRO A 707 0.53 -35.21 -26.52
CA PRO A 707 1.32 -35.71 -25.41
C PRO A 707 2.29 -34.66 -24.84
N PHE A 708 2.79 -33.71 -25.62
CA PHE A 708 3.59 -32.61 -25.08
C PHE A 708 2.73 -31.64 -24.24
N GLY A 709 1.65 -31.12 -24.82
CA GLY A 709 0.82 -30.06 -24.23
C GLY A 709 0.02 -30.45 -22.99
N TYR A 710 -0.18 -31.75 -22.74
CA TYR A 710 -0.84 -32.26 -21.52
C TYR A 710 0.04 -33.19 -20.68
N GLY A 711 0.93 -33.99 -21.30
CA GLY A 711 1.77 -34.95 -20.58
C GLY A 711 2.89 -34.30 -19.77
N VAL A 712 3.54 -33.24 -20.29
CA VAL A 712 4.58 -32.51 -19.55
C VAL A 712 4.00 -31.82 -18.29
N PRO A 713 2.87 -31.09 -18.36
CA PRO A 713 2.18 -30.59 -17.17
C PRO A 713 1.78 -31.71 -16.18
N LEU A 714 1.21 -32.82 -16.67
CA LEU A 714 0.77 -33.92 -15.81
C LEU A 714 1.95 -34.56 -15.05
N PHE A 715 3.09 -34.72 -15.71
CA PHE A 715 4.31 -35.27 -15.09
C PHE A 715 4.87 -34.36 -14.00
N VAL A 716 4.93 -33.04 -14.26
CA VAL A 716 5.41 -32.05 -13.27
C VAL A 716 4.49 -31.99 -12.04
N VAL A 717 3.17 -31.86 -12.24
CA VAL A 717 2.20 -31.81 -11.14
C VAL A 717 2.16 -33.12 -10.37
N GLY A 718 2.27 -34.26 -11.06
CA GLY A 718 2.33 -35.59 -10.45
C GLY A 718 3.56 -35.79 -9.55
N ILE A 719 4.74 -35.30 -9.96
CA ILE A 719 5.93 -35.29 -9.10
C ILE A 719 5.74 -34.37 -7.91
N ALA A 720 5.25 -33.14 -8.11
CA ALA A 720 5.04 -32.18 -7.04
C ALA A 720 4.08 -32.71 -5.96
N ALA A 721 2.95 -33.29 -6.37
CA ALA A 721 1.96 -33.90 -5.48
C ALA A 721 2.42 -35.22 -4.81
N ALA A 722 3.46 -35.87 -5.35
CA ALA A 722 4.09 -37.04 -4.74
C ALA A 722 5.22 -36.68 -3.75
N ILE A 723 5.73 -35.44 -3.81
CA ILE A 723 6.70 -34.91 -2.84
C ILE A 723 5.97 -34.37 -1.61
N ASP A 724 5.01 -33.47 -1.82
CA ASP A 724 4.18 -32.91 -0.76
C ASP A 724 2.77 -32.59 -1.31
N ILE A 725 1.74 -33.11 -0.63
CA ILE A 725 0.34 -32.83 -0.93
C ILE A 725 -0.28 -31.84 0.08
N GLY A 726 0.40 -31.56 1.19
CA GLY A 726 0.01 -30.58 2.21
C GLY A 726 0.20 -29.14 1.75
N SER A 727 1.30 -28.82 1.06
CA SER A 727 1.56 -27.47 0.48
C SER A 727 0.65 -27.08 -0.71
N TYR A 728 -0.40 -27.86 -1.00
CA TYR A 728 -1.44 -27.53 -1.97
C TYR A 728 -2.69 -26.97 -1.26
N GLY A 729 -2.82 -25.65 -1.28
CA GLY A 729 -3.84 -24.90 -0.55
C GLY A 729 -3.27 -24.27 0.73
N THR A 730 -3.90 -23.19 1.18
CA THR A 730 -3.61 -22.53 2.46
C THR A 730 -4.93 -22.09 3.09
N ASP A 731 -4.96 -21.83 4.40
CA ASP A 731 -6.17 -21.35 5.10
C ASP A 731 -6.68 -19.98 4.58
N LYS A 732 -5.85 -19.26 3.82
CA LYS A 732 -6.15 -17.93 3.26
C LYS A 732 -6.50 -17.95 1.78
N TYR A 733 -6.03 -18.94 1.01
CA TYR A 733 -6.24 -19.04 -0.44
C TYR A 733 -5.97 -20.45 -1.02
N CYS A 734 -6.74 -20.84 -2.03
CA CYS A 734 -6.62 -22.15 -2.70
C CYS A 734 -5.60 -22.16 -3.85
N TRP A 735 -4.34 -21.96 -3.50
CA TRP A 735 -3.18 -22.02 -4.39
C TRP A 735 -1.98 -22.68 -3.67
N LEU A 736 -0.87 -22.88 -4.39
CA LEU A 736 0.37 -23.40 -3.80
C LEU A 736 0.90 -22.44 -2.72
N GLU A 737 1.41 -23.03 -1.64
CA GLU A 737 2.12 -22.32 -0.58
C GLU A 737 3.38 -21.61 -1.12
N VAL A 738 3.59 -20.35 -0.71
CA VAL A 738 4.70 -19.49 -1.19
C VAL A 738 5.81 -19.31 -0.15
N GLU A 739 5.54 -19.60 1.12
CA GLU A 739 6.51 -19.46 2.23
C GLU A 739 7.53 -20.61 2.21
N ASN A 740 7.08 -21.82 1.89
CA ASN A 740 7.95 -22.95 1.58
C ASN A 740 8.52 -22.87 0.16
N ASN A 741 9.68 -23.51 -0.06
CA ASN A 741 10.32 -23.59 -1.39
C ASN A 741 9.49 -24.35 -2.45
N PHE A 742 8.33 -24.88 -2.08
CA PHE A 742 7.40 -25.63 -2.92
C PHE A 742 6.93 -24.85 -4.17
N ILE A 743 6.80 -23.52 -4.08
CA ILE A 743 6.40 -22.66 -5.21
C ILE A 743 7.32 -22.77 -6.44
N TRP A 744 8.57 -23.22 -6.28
CA TRP A 744 9.48 -23.51 -7.39
C TRP A 744 9.01 -24.65 -8.30
N ALA A 745 8.14 -25.56 -7.81
CA ALA A 745 7.52 -26.62 -8.61
C ALA A 745 6.67 -26.08 -9.77
N PHE A 746 6.08 -24.89 -9.61
CA PHE A 746 5.40 -24.16 -10.69
C PHE A 746 6.34 -23.19 -11.41
N VAL A 747 7.11 -22.40 -10.65
CA VAL A 747 7.91 -21.28 -11.19
C VAL A 747 9.05 -21.76 -12.11
N ALA A 748 9.80 -22.81 -11.76
CA ALA A 748 10.92 -23.24 -12.58
C ALA A 748 10.48 -23.81 -13.95
N PRO A 749 9.46 -24.69 -14.05
CA PRO A 749 8.89 -25.09 -15.35
C PRO A 749 8.39 -23.92 -16.19
N VAL A 750 7.68 -22.95 -15.60
CA VAL A 750 7.19 -21.78 -16.34
C VAL A 750 8.34 -20.94 -16.92
N ILE A 751 9.41 -20.72 -16.15
CA ILE A 751 10.62 -20.03 -16.64
C ILE A 751 11.25 -20.77 -17.82
N VAL A 752 11.44 -22.10 -17.73
CA VAL A 752 11.99 -22.92 -18.82
C VAL A 752 11.12 -22.82 -20.08
N ILE A 753 9.81 -22.92 -19.94
CA ILE A 753 8.86 -22.85 -21.06
C ILE A 753 8.89 -21.47 -21.74
N ILE A 754 8.94 -20.38 -20.96
CA ILE A 754 9.05 -19.01 -21.50
C ILE A 754 10.38 -18.81 -22.24
N VAL A 755 11.51 -19.29 -21.70
CA VAL A 755 12.82 -19.20 -22.35
C VAL A 755 12.82 -19.96 -23.68
N VAL A 756 12.35 -21.21 -23.71
CA VAL A 756 12.28 -22.02 -24.94
C VAL A 756 11.36 -21.36 -25.99
N ASN A 757 10.19 -20.87 -25.58
CA ASN A 757 9.27 -20.17 -26.49
C ASN A 757 9.90 -18.88 -27.06
N THR A 758 10.67 -18.16 -26.25
CA THR A 758 11.44 -16.97 -26.70
C THR A 758 12.50 -17.34 -27.73
N MET A 759 13.21 -18.45 -27.56
CA MET A 759 14.23 -18.88 -28.52
C MET A 759 13.62 -19.16 -29.89
N PHE A 760 12.51 -19.90 -29.96
CA PHE A 760 11.82 -20.15 -31.23
C PHE A 760 11.19 -18.89 -31.84
N LEU A 761 10.60 -18.01 -31.02
CA LEU A 761 10.00 -16.75 -31.49
C LEU A 761 11.06 -15.76 -32.02
N SER A 762 12.22 -15.66 -31.36
CA SER A 762 13.32 -14.80 -31.81
C SER A 762 14.02 -15.34 -33.07
N MET A 763 14.17 -16.66 -33.20
CA MET A 763 14.60 -17.29 -34.47
C MET A 763 13.60 -17.01 -35.60
N ALA A 764 12.30 -17.14 -35.35
CA ALA A 764 11.25 -16.83 -36.31
C ALA A 764 11.28 -15.35 -36.77
N ILE A 765 11.48 -14.41 -35.82
CA ILE A 765 11.65 -12.98 -36.11
C ILE A 765 12.91 -12.75 -36.96
N PHE A 766 14.06 -13.33 -36.57
CA PHE A 766 15.33 -13.17 -37.29
C PHE A 766 15.24 -13.66 -38.75
N ILE A 767 14.60 -14.81 -38.99
CA ILE A 767 14.35 -15.35 -40.33
C ILE A 767 13.49 -14.37 -41.15
N MET A 768 12.42 -13.83 -40.55
CA MET A 768 11.51 -12.88 -41.20
C MET A 768 12.18 -11.55 -41.57
N CYS A 769 12.97 -10.97 -40.66
CA CYS A 769 13.77 -9.78 -40.94
C CYS A 769 14.76 -10.05 -42.09
N ARG A 770 15.47 -11.18 -42.04
CA ARG A 770 16.43 -11.59 -43.08
C ARG A 770 15.81 -11.90 -44.45
N HIS A 771 14.53 -12.26 -44.50
CA HIS A 771 13.81 -12.59 -45.75
C HIS A 771 12.97 -11.44 -46.32
N SER A 772 13.04 -10.23 -45.74
CA SER A 772 12.32 -9.07 -46.25
C SER A 772 13.01 -8.51 -47.53
N PRO A 773 12.39 -8.57 -48.72
CA PRO A 773 13.02 -8.11 -49.95
C PRO A 773 13.11 -6.58 -49.96
N MET A 774 14.27 -6.03 -50.34
CA MET A 774 14.46 -4.59 -50.50
C MET A 774 13.59 -4.03 -51.64
N GLN A 775 12.46 -3.40 -51.32
CA GLN A 775 11.82 -2.47 -52.25
C GLN A 775 12.53 -1.12 -52.22
N THR A 776 13.71 -1.08 -52.83
CA THR A 776 14.48 0.16 -52.99
C THR A 776 13.81 1.07 -54.02
N ASN A 777 13.57 2.32 -53.62
CA ASN A 777 13.06 3.46 -54.41
C ASN A 777 13.17 3.34 -55.95
N GLN A 778 12.03 3.38 -56.65
CA GLN A 778 11.98 3.91 -58.02
C GLN A 778 11.12 5.18 -58.06
N LYS A 779 11.80 6.33 -58.19
CA LYS A 779 11.16 7.59 -58.57
C LYS A 779 10.91 7.54 -60.08
N GLU A 780 9.66 7.51 -60.52
CA GLU A 780 9.31 7.87 -61.89
C GLU A 780 8.36 9.07 -61.89
N LYS A 781 8.56 9.99 -62.83
CA LYS A 781 7.82 11.25 -62.89
C LYS A 781 6.47 11.01 -63.54
N SER A 782 5.43 11.65 -63.01
CA SER A 782 4.24 11.90 -63.80
C SER A 782 4.61 12.81 -64.98
N ASN A 783 4.62 12.25 -66.19
CA ASN A 783 4.40 13.02 -67.40
C ASN A 783 3.23 12.39 -68.17
N LYS A 784 2.28 13.22 -68.59
CA LYS A 784 1.13 12.78 -69.38
C LYS A 784 1.43 13.00 -70.85
N GLU A 785 1.37 11.95 -71.65
CA GLU A 785 1.02 12.09 -73.06
C GLU A 785 0.09 10.93 -73.47
N LYS A 786 -0.78 11.20 -74.46
CA LYS A 786 -1.71 10.23 -75.04
C LYS A 786 -1.06 9.60 -76.27
N ILE A 787 -1.43 8.35 -76.57
CA ILE A 787 -1.89 7.91 -77.90
C ILE A 787 -2.56 6.53 -77.75
N THR A 788 -3.54 6.24 -78.61
CA THR A 788 -4.40 5.06 -78.59
C THR A 788 -4.03 4.06 -79.72
N PRO A 789 -4.66 2.86 -79.84
CA PRO A 789 -3.92 1.63 -80.18
C PRO A 789 -3.83 1.31 -81.67
N VAL A 790 -2.93 0.37 -82.00
CA VAL A 790 -2.91 -0.37 -83.27
C VAL A 790 -2.73 -1.87 -82.98
N LEU A 791 -3.34 -2.70 -83.84
CA LEU A 791 -3.42 -4.16 -83.79
C LEU A 791 -2.07 -4.84 -84.10
N ASN A 792 -1.78 -5.99 -83.49
CA ASN A 792 -1.96 -7.28 -84.19
C ASN A 792 -1.71 -8.51 -83.29
N GLU A 793 -2.21 -9.64 -83.76
CA GLU A 793 -2.18 -10.97 -83.13
C GLU A 793 -1.48 -11.95 -84.07
N GLN A 794 -0.54 -12.79 -83.58
CA GLN A 794 -0.40 -14.21 -83.94
C GLN A 794 0.79 -14.95 -83.29
N ASN A 795 0.55 -16.25 -83.03
CA ASN A 795 1.49 -17.38 -82.99
C ASN A 795 2.54 -17.54 -81.85
N PHE A 796 2.08 -18.21 -80.78
CA PHE A 796 2.50 -19.58 -80.42
C PHE A 796 4.01 -19.89 -80.25
N GLY A 797 4.45 -20.10 -78.99
CA GLY A 797 5.80 -20.59 -78.67
C GLY A 797 6.12 -20.71 -77.16
N SER A 798 5.57 -21.73 -76.50
CA SER A 798 6.04 -22.34 -75.23
C SER A 798 6.89 -21.51 -74.23
N SER A 799 6.31 -21.16 -73.07
CA SER A 799 6.97 -21.31 -71.75
C SER A 799 5.99 -21.28 -70.57
N GLN A 800 6.36 -21.98 -69.50
CA GLN A 800 5.57 -22.18 -68.28
C GLN A 800 6.01 -21.20 -67.19
N GLN A 801 5.10 -20.37 -66.67
CA GLN A 801 5.33 -19.77 -65.34
C GLN A 801 4.02 -19.41 -64.62
N ILE A 802 3.82 -20.02 -63.45
CA ILE A 802 2.85 -19.57 -62.45
C ILE A 802 3.59 -18.61 -61.53
N VAL A 803 3.06 -17.40 -61.33
CA VAL A 803 3.59 -16.45 -60.32
C VAL A 803 2.47 -16.06 -59.37
N GLY A 804 2.45 -16.73 -58.21
CA GLY A 804 1.90 -16.19 -56.97
C GLY A 804 3.07 -16.00 -55.99
N GLY A 805 3.11 -14.87 -55.28
CA GLY A 805 4.23 -14.56 -54.37
C GLY A 805 3.84 -13.69 -53.18
N ASP A 806 3.31 -12.49 -53.42
CA ASP A 806 3.35 -11.40 -52.43
C ASP A 806 2.44 -11.56 -51.20
N ASN A 807 1.42 -12.42 -51.26
CA ASN A 807 0.39 -12.51 -50.23
C ASN A 807 0.82 -13.18 -48.91
N ASN A 808 1.90 -13.97 -48.89
CA ASN A 808 2.25 -14.77 -47.72
C ASN A 808 3.03 -14.00 -46.65
N MET A 809 3.86 -13.01 -47.01
CA MET A 809 4.76 -12.33 -46.08
C MET A 809 4.01 -11.52 -45.02
N GLY A 810 3.07 -10.65 -45.43
CA GLY A 810 2.29 -9.81 -44.51
C GLY A 810 1.37 -10.61 -43.56
N VAL A 811 0.96 -11.81 -43.98
CA VAL A 811 0.20 -12.76 -43.15
C VAL A 811 1.11 -13.35 -42.06
N ALA A 812 2.35 -13.72 -42.39
CA ALA A 812 3.32 -14.19 -41.42
C ALA A 812 3.69 -13.13 -40.38
N VAL A 813 3.95 -11.88 -40.80
CA VAL A 813 4.20 -10.73 -39.91
C VAL A 813 3.05 -10.56 -38.90
N SER A 814 1.81 -10.71 -39.37
CA SER A 814 0.63 -10.62 -38.52
C SER A 814 0.58 -11.74 -37.47
N TRP A 815 0.95 -12.97 -37.83
CA TRP A 815 1.01 -14.09 -36.89
C TRP A 815 2.12 -13.95 -35.84
N VAL A 816 3.31 -13.48 -36.21
CA VAL A 816 4.41 -13.17 -35.28
C VAL A 816 3.97 -12.11 -34.26
N ARG A 817 3.35 -11.02 -34.72
CA ARG A 817 2.84 -9.96 -33.82
C ARG A 817 1.79 -10.49 -32.84
N GLY A 818 0.94 -11.42 -33.27
CA GLY A 818 -0.02 -12.09 -32.40
C GLY A 818 0.65 -12.90 -31.30
N ALA A 819 1.57 -13.81 -31.66
CA ALA A 819 2.28 -14.66 -30.72
C ALA A 819 3.12 -13.86 -29.72
N LEU A 820 3.79 -12.78 -30.16
CA LEU A 820 4.56 -11.88 -29.31
C LEU A 820 3.67 -11.19 -28.26
N VAL A 821 2.54 -10.60 -28.67
CA VAL A 821 1.61 -9.95 -27.73
C VAL A 821 1.01 -10.97 -26.75
N LEU A 822 0.66 -12.17 -27.21
CA LEU A 822 0.10 -13.21 -26.36
C LEU A 822 1.11 -13.71 -25.31
N LEU A 823 2.38 -13.89 -25.68
CA LEU A 823 3.47 -14.24 -24.78
C LEU A 823 3.75 -13.13 -23.75
N CYS A 824 3.79 -11.88 -24.18
CA CYS A 824 3.95 -10.75 -23.26
C CYS A 824 2.76 -10.61 -22.29
N LEU A 825 1.52 -10.80 -22.75
CA LEU A 825 0.34 -10.77 -21.87
C LEU A 825 0.42 -11.86 -20.81
N LEU A 826 0.62 -13.14 -21.18
CA LEU A 826 0.70 -14.23 -20.22
C LEU A 826 1.89 -14.06 -19.25
N GLY A 827 3.05 -13.63 -19.74
CA GLY A 827 4.22 -13.36 -18.89
C GLY A 827 3.99 -12.23 -17.88
N ILE A 828 3.33 -11.14 -18.28
CA ILE A 828 2.95 -10.03 -17.40
C ILE A 828 1.91 -10.49 -16.37
N THR A 829 0.85 -11.18 -16.81
CA THR A 829 -0.19 -11.74 -15.93
C THR A 829 0.43 -12.55 -14.79
N TRP A 830 1.29 -13.52 -15.11
CA TRP A 830 1.83 -14.43 -14.09
C TRP A 830 2.95 -13.82 -13.23
N ALA A 831 3.72 -12.87 -13.76
CA ALA A 831 4.67 -12.10 -12.93
C ALA A 831 3.94 -11.26 -11.87
N PHE A 832 2.86 -10.56 -12.23
CA PHE A 832 2.08 -9.78 -11.27
C PHE A 832 1.19 -10.63 -10.36
N GLY A 833 0.69 -11.78 -10.83
CA GLY A 833 -0.02 -12.75 -9.97
C GLY A 833 0.86 -13.29 -8.84
N LEU A 834 2.11 -13.67 -9.14
CA LEU A 834 3.06 -14.11 -8.13
C LEU A 834 3.50 -12.98 -7.19
N LEU A 835 3.69 -11.75 -7.70
CA LEU A 835 3.97 -10.58 -6.86
C LEU A 835 2.79 -10.23 -5.93
N TYR A 836 1.55 -10.36 -6.39
CA TYR A 836 0.35 -10.14 -5.58
C TYR A 836 0.29 -11.11 -4.38
N VAL A 837 0.52 -12.41 -4.60
CA VAL A 837 0.56 -13.40 -3.52
C VAL A 837 1.78 -13.22 -2.59
N THR A 838 2.91 -12.71 -3.10
CA THR A 838 4.16 -12.57 -2.32
C THR A 838 4.23 -11.29 -1.48
N GLU A 839 3.79 -10.15 -2.01
CA GLU A 839 4.04 -8.82 -1.44
C GLU A 839 2.73 -8.08 -1.04
N SER A 840 1.56 -8.74 -1.18
CA SER A 840 0.20 -8.30 -0.79
C SER A 840 -0.30 -6.93 -1.30
N LEU A 841 0.49 -6.20 -2.09
CA LEU A 841 0.12 -4.86 -2.58
C LEU A 841 -1.09 -4.87 -3.53
N LEU A 842 -2.10 -4.07 -3.18
CA LEU A 842 -3.37 -3.87 -3.92
C LEU A 842 -3.17 -3.54 -5.42
N VAL A 843 -2.08 -2.82 -5.74
CA VAL A 843 -1.74 -2.45 -7.13
C VAL A 843 -1.44 -3.68 -7.99
N PHE A 844 -0.77 -4.70 -7.44
CA PHE A 844 -0.47 -5.93 -8.16
C PHE A 844 -1.74 -6.75 -8.42
N ALA A 845 -2.70 -6.73 -7.49
CA ALA A 845 -4.01 -7.36 -7.66
C ALA A 845 -4.76 -6.78 -8.86
N TYR A 846 -4.87 -5.44 -8.95
CA TYR A 846 -5.52 -4.80 -10.10
C TYR A 846 -4.80 -5.10 -11.42
N ILE A 847 -3.47 -5.07 -11.45
CA ILE A 847 -2.70 -5.39 -12.66
C ILE A 847 -2.92 -6.86 -13.09
N PHE A 848 -2.88 -7.81 -12.14
CA PHE A 848 -3.16 -9.22 -12.40
C PHE A 848 -4.56 -9.43 -12.98
N THR A 849 -5.60 -8.91 -12.33
CA THR A 849 -6.99 -9.05 -12.79
C THR A 849 -7.16 -8.43 -14.18
N ILE A 850 -6.68 -7.19 -14.40
CA ILE A 850 -6.79 -6.50 -15.70
C ILE A 850 -6.05 -7.27 -16.81
N ALA A 851 -4.86 -7.82 -16.54
CA ALA A 851 -4.08 -8.56 -17.52
C ALA A 851 -4.77 -9.88 -17.95
N ASN A 852 -5.39 -10.61 -17.01
CA ASN A 852 -6.21 -11.79 -17.33
C ASN A 852 -7.39 -11.43 -18.26
N VAL A 853 -8.15 -10.37 -17.96
CA VAL A 853 -9.28 -9.95 -18.80
C VAL A 853 -8.83 -9.60 -20.22
N PHE A 854 -7.73 -8.86 -20.35
CA PHE A 854 -7.16 -8.55 -21.66
C PHE A 854 -6.67 -9.80 -22.41
N GLN A 855 -6.21 -10.85 -21.72
CA GLN A 855 -5.74 -12.09 -22.33
C GLN A 855 -6.87 -12.84 -23.07
N GLY A 856 -8.00 -13.11 -22.43
CA GLY A 856 -9.14 -13.80 -23.07
C GLY A 856 -9.80 -12.96 -24.16
N VAL A 857 -9.96 -11.65 -23.93
CA VAL A 857 -10.48 -10.71 -24.92
C VAL A 857 -9.55 -10.59 -26.15
N PHE A 858 -8.24 -10.52 -25.94
CA PHE A 858 -7.25 -10.46 -27.04
C PHE A 858 -7.28 -11.73 -27.89
N ILE A 859 -7.38 -12.92 -27.28
CA ILE A 859 -7.45 -14.19 -28.01
C ILE A 859 -8.65 -14.19 -28.97
N PHE A 860 -9.84 -13.84 -28.47
CA PHE A 860 -11.06 -13.78 -29.29
C PHE A 860 -10.97 -12.72 -30.39
N LEU A 861 -10.58 -11.48 -30.05
CA LEU A 861 -10.50 -10.39 -31.03
C LEU A 861 -9.46 -10.68 -32.11
N PHE A 862 -8.26 -11.13 -31.74
CA PHE A 862 -7.17 -11.32 -32.68
C PHE A 862 -7.32 -12.59 -33.53
N HIS A 863 -7.64 -13.74 -32.91
CA HIS A 863 -7.66 -15.02 -33.62
C HIS A 863 -9.02 -15.37 -34.24
N CYS A 864 -10.14 -14.79 -33.77
CA CYS A 864 -11.47 -14.98 -34.36
C CYS A 864 -11.97 -13.74 -35.13
N PHE A 865 -12.04 -12.56 -34.51
CA PHE A 865 -12.69 -11.39 -35.13
C PHE A 865 -11.84 -10.69 -36.20
N MET A 866 -10.53 -10.55 -36.00
CA MET A 866 -9.61 -9.95 -36.99
C MET A 866 -9.14 -10.96 -38.06
N ASN A 867 -9.42 -12.25 -37.87
CA ASN A 867 -8.95 -13.31 -38.76
C ASN A 867 -9.90 -13.50 -39.95
N GLU A 868 -9.52 -13.00 -41.12
CA GLU A 868 -10.37 -13.05 -42.33
C GLU A 868 -10.93 -14.44 -42.64
N LYS A 869 -10.17 -15.52 -42.40
CA LYS A 869 -10.63 -16.89 -42.68
C LYS A 869 -11.82 -17.25 -41.78
N VAL A 870 -11.75 -16.88 -40.50
CA VAL A 870 -12.84 -17.07 -39.52
C VAL A 870 -14.03 -16.18 -39.87
N VAL A 871 -13.81 -14.90 -40.19
CA VAL A 871 -14.87 -13.96 -40.58
C VAL A 871 -15.58 -14.38 -41.87
N LYS A 872 -14.88 -15.06 -42.80
CA LYS A 872 -15.49 -15.66 -44.00
C LYS A 872 -16.38 -16.86 -43.64
N GLU A 873 -15.99 -17.71 -42.68
CA GLU A 873 -16.85 -18.79 -42.18
C GLU A 873 -18.04 -18.26 -41.34
N TYR A 874 -17.86 -17.25 -40.49
CA TYR A 874 -18.98 -16.59 -39.79
C TYR A 874 -20.00 -16.04 -40.80
N ARG A 875 -19.56 -15.36 -41.87
CA ARG A 875 -20.48 -14.85 -42.90
C ARG A 875 -21.16 -15.98 -43.70
N ARG A 876 -20.47 -17.09 -43.96
CA ARG A 876 -21.09 -18.30 -44.54
C ARG A 876 -22.13 -18.92 -43.60
N PHE A 877 -21.87 -18.97 -42.30
CA PHE A 877 -22.80 -19.44 -41.29
C PHE A 877 -24.04 -18.54 -41.20
N ILE A 878 -23.87 -17.23 -41.03
CA ILE A 878 -24.95 -16.21 -40.97
C ILE A 878 -25.84 -16.27 -42.23
N ARG A 879 -25.24 -16.47 -43.41
CA ARG A 879 -25.98 -16.60 -44.67
C ARG A 879 -26.80 -17.89 -44.76
N ASN A 880 -26.33 -18.98 -44.17
CA ASN A 880 -26.93 -20.30 -44.26
C ASN A 880 -27.83 -20.63 -43.03
N SER A 881 -27.78 -19.84 -41.95
CA SER A 881 -28.50 -20.10 -40.70
C SER A 881 -29.96 -19.65 -40.78
N MET A 882 -30.90 -20.60 -40.83
CA MET A 882 -32.34 -20.36 -40.99
C MET A 882 -33.02 -19.71 -39.77
N TRP A 883 -32.31 -19.57 -38.64
CA TRP A 883 -32.78 -18.95 -37.40
C TRP A 883 -32.49 -17.43 -37.31
N MET A 884 -31.61 -16.91 -38.16
CA MET A 884 -31.23 -15.49 -38.14
C MET A 884 -32.25 -14.61 -38.87
N PRO A 885 -32.64 -13.44 -38.32
CA PRO A 885 -33.54 -12.51 -39.01
C PRO A 885 -32.99 -12.05 -40.36
N GLU A 886 -33.88 -11.86 -41.34
CA GLU A 886 -33.49 -11.58 -42.74
C GLU A 886 -32.62 -10.30 -42.87
N TRP A 887 -32.92 -9.27 -42.06
CA TRP A 887 -32.13 -8.03 -42.03
C TRP A 887 -30.67 -8.24 -41.57
N VAL A 888 -30.36 -9.31 -40.83
CA VAL A 888 -28.98 -9.69 -40.45
C VAL A 888 -28.33 -10.46 -41.60
N ARG A 889 -29.05 -11.43 -42.16
CA ARG A 889 -28.62 -12.28 -43.28
C ARG A 889 -28.22 -11.44 -44.49
N ASP A 890 -29.05 -10.47 -44.86
CA ASP A 890 -28.87 -9.67 -46.06
C ASP A 890 -27.80 -8.57 -45.86
N ARG A 891 -27.71 -7.99 -44.66
CA ARG A 891 -26.74 -6.93 -44.32
C ARG A 891 -25.30 -7.43 -44.14
N TYR A 892 -25.11 -8.69 -43.73
CA TYR A 892 -23.78 -9.26 -43.44
C TYR A 892 -23.38 -10.45 -44.33
N GLY A 893 -24.32 -11.06 -45.07
CA GLY A 893 -24.06 -12.23 -45.92
C GLY A 893 -23.81 -11.96 -47.42
N GLY A 894 -24.08 -10.74 -47.91
CA GLY A 894 -24.02 -10.37 -49.33
C GLY A 894 -22.71 -9.72 -49.81
N THR A 895 -22.42 -9.87 -51.09
CA THR A 895 -21.38 -9.12 -51.84
C THR A 895 -22.00 -8.08 -52.76
N PHE A 896 -21.32 -6.94 -52.94
CA PHE A 896 -21.80 -5.79 -53.70
C PHE A 896 -21.33 -5.83 -55.18
N PHE A 897 -22.09 -5.18 -56.08
CA PHE A 897 -21.97 -5.24 -57.56
C PHE A 897 -22.30 -6.61 -58.17
N THR A 898 -22.95 -6.72 -59.34
CA THR A 898 -23.06 -5.81 -60.50
C THR A 898 -24.40 -5.10 -60.65
N GLY A 899 -24.40 -3.91 -61.28
CA GLY A 899 -25.62 -3.18 -61.64
C GLY A 899 -25.93 -3.21 -63.15
N SER A 900 -27.21 -3.13 -63.50
CA SER A 900 -27.70 -2.86 -64.85
C SER A 900 -28.89 -1.89 -64.77
N ASN A 901 -28.82 -0.77 -65.49
CA ASN A 901 -29.92 0.21 -65.56
C ASN A 901 -31.17 -0.40 -66.23
N GLN A 902 -32.35 -0.10 -65.69
CA GLN A 902 -33.42 0.45 -66.53
C GLN A 902 -34.38 1.34 -65.73
N GLN A 903 -34.95 2.36 -66.40
CA GLN A 903 -35.83 3.36 -65.79
C GLN A 903 -37.31 2.97 -65.89
N ARG A 904 -38.09 3.41 -64.88
CA ARG A 904 -39.51 3.81 -64.90
C ARG A 904 -40.48 3.21 -65.95
N SER A 905 -41.62 2.77 -65.39
CA SER A 905 -43.02 3.11 -65.78
C SER A 905 -43.92 2.04 -66.45
N SER A 906 -45.23 2.34 -66.42
CA SER A 906 -46.38 1.64 -67.01
C SER A 906 -46.68 0.19 -66.60
N SER A 907 -47.63 0.07 -65.66
CA SER A 907 -48.92 -0.65 -65.78
C SER A 907 -49.17 -1.74 -66.85
N SER A 908 -50.03 -2.69 -66.47
CA SER A 908 -51.01 -3.44 -67.30
C SER A 908 -50.68 -4.90 -67.68
N SER A 909 -51.47 -5.80 -67.08
CA SER A 909 -52.22 -6.91 -67.72
C SER A 909 -51.53 -7.98 -68.60
N GLY A 910 -51.93 -9.24 -68.40
CA GLY A 910 -52.04 -10.20 -69.52
C GLY A 910 -51.58 -11.63 -69.25
N LYS A 911 -52.53 -12.56 -69.09
CA LYS A 911 -52.28 -14.01 -69.25
C LYS A 911 -52.02 -14.33 -70.74
N LYS A 912 -51.10 -15.25 -71.05
CA LYS A 912 -51.27 -16.16 -72.22
C LYS A 912 -50.34 -17.39 -72.18
N ARG A 913 -50.98 -18.56 -72.36
CA ARG A 913 -50.63 -19.75 -73.17
C ARG A 913 -49.15 -20.18 -73.26
N ILE A 914 -48.78 -21.43 -72.94
CA ILE A 914 -49.25 -22.74 -73.48
C ILE A 914 -48.98 -22.90 -74.99
N TRP A 915 -48.04 -23.80 -75.33
CA TRP A 915 -48.24 -24.90 -76.29
C TRP A 915 -47.29 -26.06 -75.93
N SER A 916 -47.51 -27.24 -76.53
CA SER A 916 -47.00 -28.55 -76.10
C SER A 916 -46.82 -29.51 -77.29
N GLN A 917 -45.88 -30.47 -77.21
CA GLN A 917 -45.86 -31.79 -77.88
C GLN A 917 -44.91 -32.71 -77.07
N GLU A 918 -45.27 -33.93 -76.62
CA GLU A 918 -45.40 -35.24 -77.34
C GLU A 918 -44.02 -35.89 -77.68
N GLU A 919 -43.75 -37.20 -77.50
CA GLU A 919 -44.57 -38.37 -77.11
C GLU A 919 -43.71 -39.62 -76.69
N LYS A 920 -44.35 -40.70 -76.17
CA LYS A 920 -43.89 -42.14 -76.10
C LYS A 920 -42.65 -42.48 -75.22
N ARG A 921 -42.42 -43.68 -74.65
CA ARG A 921 -43.17 -44.92 -74.23
C ARG A 921 -42.18 -45.74 -73.33
N LEU A 922 -42.51 -46.51 -72.28
CA LEU A 922 -43.23 -47.82 -72.23
C LEU A 922 -43.30 -48.35 -70.76
N SER A 923 -44.38 -49.07 -70.40
CA SER A 923 -44.55 -50.17 -69.37
C SER A 923 -43.59 -50.39 -68.18
N ASN A 924 -43.98 -50.78 -66.96
CA ASN A 924 -45.25 -51.16 -66.26
C ASN A 924 -44.98 -51.12 -64.70
N THR A 925 -45.71 -51.66 -63.68
CA THR A 925 -46.81 -52.63 -63.53
C THR A 925 -47.65 -52.39 -62.21
N THR A 926 -48.30 -53.43 -61.67
CA THR A 926 -49.22 -53.58 -60.51
C THR A 926 -48.58 -53.72 -59.10
N GLY A 927 -49.27 -53.51 -57.96
CA GLY A 927 -50.63 -52.98 -57.70
C GLY A 927 -51.31 -53.45 -56.37
N SER A 928 -52.45 -52.82 -56.00
CA SER A 928 -53.52 -53.28 -55.05
C SER A 928 -53.25 -53.37 -53.51
N CYS A 929 -54.22 -53.21 -52.57
CA CYS A 929 -55.64 -52.78 -52.62
C CYS A 929 -56.23 -52.29 -51.24
N SER A 930 -57.42 -51.65 -51.30
CA SER A 930 -58.57 -51.43 -50.37
C SER A 930 -58.78 -52.29 -49.08
N VAL A 931 -59.67 -51.98 -48.10
CA VAL A 931 -60.31 -50.75 -47.52
C VAL A 931 -61.23 -51.15 -46.31
N ASP A 932 -61.77 -50.19 -45.51
CA ASP A 932 -62.96 -50.29 -44.59
C ASP A 932 -62.84 -51.03 -43.21
N HIS A 933 -63.66 -50.81 -42.14
CA HIS A 933 -64.91 -50.00 -41.94
C HIS A 933 -65.32 -49.78 -40.43
N ARG A 934 -66.15 -48.73 -40.12
CA ARG A 934 -67.18 -48.60 -39.01
C ARG A 934 -66.75 -48.47 -37.50
N LYS A 935 -67.50 -47.89 -36.53
CA LYS A 935 -68.73 -47.02 -36.48
C LYS A 935 -69.00 -46.36 -35.08
N LEU A 936 -69.59 -45.14 -35.05
CA LEU A 936 -70.60 -44.54 -34.10
C LEU A 936 -70.32 -44.51 -32.55
N SER A 937 -70.94 -43.67 -31.68
CA SER A 937 -71.92 -42.54 -31.82
C SER A 937 -72.06 -41.65 -30.56
N THR A 938 -72.43 -40.36 -30.75
CA THR A 938 -73.30 -39.47 -29.91
C THR A 938 -73.01 -39.29 -28.39
N SER A 939 -72.62 -38.08 -27.94
CA SER A 939 -73.50 -36.96 -27.46
C SER A 939 -73.54 -36.91 -25.90
N SER A 940 -73.95 -35.87 -25.15
CA SER A 940 -74.69 -34.59 -25.36
C SER A 940 -74.11 -33.42 -24.51
N ASN A 941 -74.88 -32.33 -24.27
CA ASN A 941 -74.43 -31.13 -23.51
C ASN A 941 -75.57 -30.54 -22.62
N GLY A 942 -75.27 -29.91 -21.46
CA GLY A 942 -76.32 -29.34 -20.58
C GLY A 942 -75.96 -28.69 -19.22
N ARG A 943 -75.71 -27.36 -19.23
CA ARG A 943 -76.09 -26.31 -18.23
C ARG A 943 -75.72 -26.38 -16.70
N ASN A 944 -74.84 -25.44 -16.32
CA ASN A 944 -75.00 -24.33 -15.34
C ASN A 944 -74.88 -24.44 -13.80
N SER A 945 -74.26 -23.37 -13.26
CA SER A 945 -74.44 -22.70 -11.93
C SER A 945 -73.71 -23.23 -10.67
N GLY A 946 -73.06 -22.32 -9.90
CA GLY A 946 -73.29 -22.37 -8.43
C GLY A 946 -72.22 -22.14 -7.34
N SER A 947 -71.11 -21.40 -7.52
CA SER A 947 -70.36 -20.68 -6.44
C SER A 947 -69.63 -21.41 -5.26
N ASN A 948 -68.53 -20.77 -4.81
CA ASN A 948 -68.00 -20.63 -3.42
C ASN A 948 -67.00 -21.63 -2.74
N ILE A 949 -65.78 -21.09 -2.51
CA ILE A 949 -65.00 -21.03 -1.24
C ILE A 949 -64.02 -22.20 -0.87
N ARG A 950 -62.93 -21.79 -0.19
CA ARG A 950 -61.74 -22.50 0.41
C ARG A 950 -62.11 -23.38 1.65
N PRO A 951 -61.22 -24.21 2.29
CA PRO A 951 -59.76 -24.03 2.47
C PRO A 951 -58.80 -25.28 2.57
N SER A 952 -57.49 -24.96 2.53
CA SER A 952 -56.30 -25.45 3.30
C SER A 952 -56.06 -26.91 3.81
N ALA A 953 -54.91 -27.46 3.37
CA ALA A 953 -53.72 -27.92 4.18
C ALA A 953 -53.47 -29.38 4.66
N MET A 954 -52.16 -29.67 4.83
CA MET A 954 -51.45 -30.77 5.55
C MET A 954 -51.46 -32.24 5.02
N GLN A 955 -50.54 -33.16 5.40
CA GLN A 955 -49.04 -33.15 5.59
C GLN A 955 -48.50 -34.61 5.81
N TYR A 956 -47.24 -34.76 6.27
CA TYR A 956 -46.44 -35.98 6.59
C TYR A 956 -45.86 -36.74 5.36
N ALA A 957 -44.57 -37.11 5.26
CA ALA A 957 -43.53 -37.62 6.19
C ALA A 957 -43.73 -39.12 6.55
N SER A 958 -42.73 -39.93 6.92
CA SER A 958 -41.26 -39.78 6.90
C SER A 958 -40.69 -40.91 6.01
N SER A 959 -39.49 -41.49 6.09
CA SER A 959 -38.21 -41.37 6.84
C SER A 959 -37.17 -42.19 6.04
N VAL A 960 -35.87 -42.22 6.34
CA VAL A 960 -35.07 -41.65 7.45
C VAL A 960 -34.17 -40.57 6.88
#